data_AF-A0AAW0JZB6-F1
#
_entry.id   AF-A0AAW0JZB6-F1
#
_cell.length_a   1.000
_cell.length_b   1.000
_cell.length_c   1.000
_cell.angle_alpha   90.00
_cell.angle_beta   90.00
_cell.angle_gamma   90.00
#
_symmetry.space_group_name_H-M   'P 1'
#
loop_
_entity.id
_entity.type
_entity.pdbx_description
1 polymer ?
#
loop_
_entity_poly.entity_id
_entity_poly.type
_entity_poly.pdbx_seq_one_letter_code
_entity_poly.pdbx_strand_id
1 'polypeptide(L)'
;MRPPQPLPPRPRADGLEPADSSTTGGRHLVLCFHVTLSGTGRGVGVRSQWAPTTTQASRGAPRLGGRRLDGGGGGARGRGVFGPRPPPFPPLGASRRQGRAEGLSERTHGGRLAAGCAPRGLLGRAPSCCSASAPLDMVAPGSLGSRLGAVFPFLLVLVDLQYEGAECGVNADVEKHLELGKKLLAAGQLADALSQFHAAVDGDPDNYIAYYRRATVFLAMGKSKAALPDLTKVIELKMDFTAARLQRGHLLLKQGKLDEAEEDFKKVLKSSPSENEEKEARSQLVKSDEMQRLRSQAFAAFESADYSAAITFLDKILEVCVWDAELRELRAECFIKEGEPRKAISDLKAASKLKHDNTEAFYKISTLYYHLGDHELSLSSEVRECLKLDQDHKRCFAHYKQVKKLNKLIESAEELIRDGRYTDATSKYESVMKTEPSVAEYTIRSKERICHCFSKDEKPVEAIRICSEVLQMEPDNVNALKDRAEAYLIEEMYDEAIQDYEAAQEHNDNDQQIREGLEKAQRLLKQSQKRDYYKILGVKRNAKKQEIIKAYRKLALQWHPDNFQNEEEKKKAEKKFIDIAAAKEVLSDPEMRKKFDDGEDPLDAESQQGGGGNPFHRSWNSWQGFNPFSSGGPFRFKFHFN
;
A
#
# COMPACT_ATOMS: atom_id res chain seq x y z
N MET A 1 -46.34 35.39 -20.65
CA MET A 1 -45.41 34.29 -20.97
C MET A 1 -45.52 33.26 -19.85
N ARG A 2 -45.95 32.04 -20.17
CA ARG A 2 -46.18 30.93 -19.21
C ARG A 2 -44.92 30.05 -19.12
N PRO A 3 -44.63 29.41 -17.97
CA PRO A 3 -43.52 28.47 -17.83
C PRO A 3 -43.85 27.09 -18.45
N PRO A 4 -42.84 26.30 -18.88
CA PRO A 4 -43.05 25.04 -19.58
C PRO A 4 -43.38 23.88 -18.62
N GLN A 5 -44.25 22.97 -19.08
CA GLN A 5 -44.64 21.73 -18.39
C GLN A 5 -43.74 20.55 -18.77
N PRO A 6 -43.62 19.50 -17.91
CA PRO A 6 -42.77 18.33 -18.13
C PRO A 6 -43.44 17.25 -19.02
N LEU A 7 -42.59 16.49 -19.74
CA LEU A 7 -42.95 15.40 -20.67
C LEU A 7 -43.30 14.07 -19.95
N PRO A 8 -44.18 13.22 -20.52
CA PRO A 8 -44.60 11.93 -19.94
C PRO A 8 -43.68 10.73 -20.30
N PRO A 9 -43.74 9.60 -19.55
CA PRO A 9 -42.84 8.45 -19.70
C PRO A 9 -43.28 7.45 -20.79
N ARG A 10 -42.31 6.72 -21.36
CA ARG A 10 -42.50 5.64 -22.36
C ARG A 10 -42.79 4.28 -21.70
N PRO A 11 -43.54 3.36 -22.36
CA PRO A 11 -44.01 2.11 -21.76
C PRO A 11 -42.98 0.96 -21.80
N ARG A 12 -43.10 0.07 -20.81
CA ARG A 12 -42.46 -1.24 -20.69
C ARG A 12 -43.11 -2.25 -21.64
N ALA A 13 -42.33 -3.20 -22.15
CA ALA A 13 -42.82 -4.38 -22.85
C ALA A 13 -42.50 -5.64 -22.02
N ASP A 14 -43.55 -6.31 -21.56
CA ASP A 14 -43.57 -7.73 -21.16
C ASP A 14 -43.34 -8.57 -22.44
N GLY A 15 -42.61 -9.69 -22.49
CA GLY A 15 -42.68 -10.89 -21.66
C GLY A 15 -43.24 -12.02 -22.53
N LEU A 16 -42.40 -12.99 -22.96
CA LEU A 16 -42.81 -14.27 -23.58
C LEU A 16 -41.65 -15.30 -23.49
N GLU A 17 -41.81 -16.30 -22.63
CA GLU A 17 -41.15 -17.62 -22.62
C GLU A 17 -42.16 -18.69 -23.14
N PRO A 18 -41.83 -20.00 -23.19
CA PRO A 18 -40.71 -20.69 -23.86
C PRO A 18 -41.22 -21.83 -24.78
N ALA A 19 -40.33 -22.49 -25.53
CA ALA A 19 -40.64 -23.76 -26.19
C ALA A 19 -39.43 -24.72 -26.17
N ASP A 20 -39.65 -25.90 -25.60
CA ASP A 20 -38.79 -27.08 -25.63
C ASP A 20 -38.79 -27.78 -27.01
N SER A 21 -37.65 -28.36 -27.43
CA SER A 21 -37.50 -29.79 -27.81
C SER A 21 -36.21 -30.11 -28.62
N SER A 22 -35.40 -30.99 -28.02
CA SER A 22 -34.63 -32.14 -28.55
C SER A 22 -33.99 -32.19 -29.97
N THR A 23 -32.67 -32.41 -29.94
CA THR A 23 -31.88 -33.50 -30.57
C THR A 23 -31.51 -33.47 -32.06
N THR A 24 -30.21 -33.29 -32.35
CA THR A 24 -29.28 -34.10 -33.21
C THR A 24 -27.98 -33.29 -33.37
N GLY A 25 -26.78 -33.76 -33.02
CA GLY A 25 -26.02 -34.85 -33.65
C GLY A 25 -24.98 -34.27 -34.62
N GLY A 26 -23.70 -34.14 -34.23
CA GLY A 26 -22.64 -33.72 -35.16
C GLY A 26 -21.26 -33.47 -34.53
N ARG A 27 -20.34 -34.43 -34.71
CA ARG A 27 -18.90 -34.35 -34.39
C ARG A 27 -18.16 -33.43 -35.37
N HIS A 28 -17.19 -32.63 -34.92
CA HIS A 28 -15.76 -32.77 -35.28
C HIS A 28 -14.88 -31.56 -34.86
N LEU A 29 -13.74 -31.90 -34.25
CA LEU A 29 -12.39 -31.33 -34.40
C LEU A 29 -12.16 -29.82 -34.15
N VAL A 30 -11.52 -29.52 -33.01
CA VAL A 30 -10.58 -28.38 -32.90
C VAL A 30 -9.20 -28.94 -32.55
N LEU A 31 -8.24 -28.65 -33.42
CA LEU A 31 -6.82 -28.94 -33.27
C LEU A 31 -6.21 -28.15 -32.11
N CYS A 32 -5.53 -28.84 -31.19
CA CYS A 32 -4.50 -28.23 -30.34
C CYS A 32 -3.13 -28.70 -30.83
N PHE A 33 -2.29 -27.73 -31.21
CA PHE A 33 -0.90 -27.95 -31.60
C PHE A 33 -0.07 -28.39 -30.39
N HIS A 34 0.47 -29.60 -30.48
CA HIS A 34 1.54 -30.13 -29.64
C HIS A 34 2.88 -29.62 -30.18
N VAL A 35 3.69 -29.00 -29.33
CA VAL A 35 5.14 -28.88 -29.58
C VAL A 35 5.86 -29.80 -28.59
N THR A 36 6.44 -30.85 -29.14
CA THR A 36 7.36 -31.79 -28.51
C THR A 36 8.80 -31.32 -28.77
N LEU A 37 9.65 -31.33 -27.74
CA LEU A 37 11.10 -31.45 -27.91
C LEU A 37 11.69 -32.29 -26.76
N SER A 38 12.04 -33.52 -27.13
CA SER A 38 13.11 -34.37 -26.56
C SER A 38 14.41 -33.55 -26.41
N GLY A 39 15.28 -33.70 -25.41
CA GLY A 39 15.67 -34.89 -24.65
C GLY A 39 17.05 -35.39 -25.12
N THR A 40 18.13 -34.89 -24.52
CA THR A 40 19.43 -35.60 -24.42
C THR A 40 20.12 -35.19 -23.11
N GLY A 41 20.58 -36.18 -22.35
CA GLY A 41 21.00 -36.03 -20.95
C GLY A 41 22.50 -36.14 -20.68
N ARG A 42 22.82 -36.02 -19.38
CA ARG A 42 23.97 -36.46 -18.56
C ARG A 42 23.89 -35.56 -17.31
N GLY A 43 23.84 -35.99 -16.06
CA GLY A 43 24.15 -37.24 -15.38
C GLY A 43 24.77 -36.85 -14.02
N VAL A 44 24.59 -37.70 -13.00
CA VAL A 44 25.27 -37.73 -11.69
C VAL A 44 24.60 -36.96 -10.53
N GLY A 45 24.29 -37.70 -9.44
CA GLY A 45 24.32 -37.13 -8.09
C GLY A 45 23.19 -37.53 -7.13
N VAL A 46 23.13 -38.80 -6.76
CA VAL A 46 22.26 -39.34 -5.69
C VAL A 46 22.63 -38.76 -4.31
N ARG A 47 21.66 -38.26 -3.54
CA ARG A 47 21.54 -38.54 -2.10
C ARG A 47 20.14 -38.24 -1.55
N SER A 48 19.43 -39.33 -1.29
CA SER A 48 18.23 -39.44 -0.46
C SER A 48 18.61 -39.47 1.02
N GLN A 49 17.78 -38.88 1.87
CA GLN A 49 17.57 -39.33 3.25
C GLN A 49 16.12 -39.08 3.65
N TRP A 50 15.40 -40.18 3.79
CA TRP A 50 14.16 -40.32 4.55
C TRP A 50 14.54 -40.77 5.96
N ALA A 51 13.85 -40.29 7.00
CA ALA A 51 13.13 -41.16 7.96
C ALA A 51 12.52 -40.38 9.14
N PRO A 52 11.42 -40.89 9.74
CA PRO A 52 10.57 -40.24 10.74
C PRO A 52 10.84 -40.73 12.17
N THR A 53 10.20 -40.15 13.20
CA THR A 53 9.92 -40.86 14.47
C THR A 53 8.68 -40.31 15.19
N THR A 54 7.70 -41.18 15.38
CA THR A 54 6.70 -41.21 16.46
C THR A 54 7.36 -41.64 17.78
N THR A 55 6.81 -41.26 18.96
CA THR A 55 6.41 -42.15 20.09
C THR A 55 6.05 -41.37 21.39
N GLN A 56 4.79 -41.55 21.81
CA GLN A 56 4.16 -41.68 23.15
C GLN A 56 4.70 -41.02 24.45
N ALA A 57 3.77 -40.26 25.07
CA ALA A 57 3.16 -40.40 26.41
C ALA A 57 3.93 -40.90 27.66
N SER A 58 3.80 -40.17 28.77
CA SER A 58 3.52 -40.74 30.11
C SER A 58 2.88 -39.72 31.09
N ARG A 59 2.10 -40.27 32.03
CA ARG A 59 1.20 -39.66 33.02
C ARG A 59 1.92 -39.32 34.33
N GLY A 60 1.34 -38.41 35.14
CA GLY A 60 1.52 -38.41 36.61
C GLY A 60 1.18 -37.10 37.33
N ALA A 61 0.02 -37.02 37.98
CA ALA A 61 -0.35 -36.05 39.03
C ALA A 61 -0.21 -36.72 40.43
N PRO A 62 -0.69 -36.19 41.59
CA PRO A 62 -1.01 -34.82 42.05
C PRO A 62 -0.47 -34.54 43.49
N ARG A 63 -0.86 -33.39 44.10
CA ARG A 63 -1.13 -33.07 45.56
C ARG A 63 -0.64 -31.64 45.89
N LEU A 64 -1.14 -30.82 46.82
CA LEU A 64 -2.36 -30.67 47.65
C LEU A 64 -2.18 -29.33 48.42
N GLY A 65 -3.28 -28.64 48.75
CA GLY A 65 -3.38 -27.63 49.83
C GLY A 65 -3.37 -26.17 49.35
N GLY A 66 -4.30 -25.27 49.70
CA GLY A 66 -5.38 -25.25 50.70
C GLY A 66 -5.22 -24.05 51.64
N ARG A 67 -6.32 -23.29 51.88
CA ARG A 67 -6.57 -22.12 52.79
C ARG A 67 -6.43 -20.72 52.13
N ARG A 68 -7.42 -19.80 52.01
CA ARG A 68 -8.56 -19.30 52.84
C ARG A 68 -8.09 -18.86 54.24
N LEU A 69 -8.26 -17.63 54.76
CA LEU A 69 -9.30 -16.59 54.67
C LEU A 69 -8.82 -15.30 55.42
N ASP A 70 -9.57 -14.21 55.18
CA ASP A 70 -9.91 -13.07 56.07
C ASP A 70 -8.91 -11.95 56.47
N GLY A 71 -9.35 -10.71 56.21
CA GLY A 71 -9.82 -9.86 57.32
C GLY A 71 -9.23 -8.44 57.47
N GLY A 72 -10.10 -7.42 57.30
CA GLY A 72 -10.05 -6.10 57.96
C GLY A 72 -9.14 -5.03 57.33
N GLY A 73 -9.46 -3.74 57.26
CA GLY A 73 -10.52 -2.94 57.88
C GLY A 73 -9.94 -1.55 58.26
N GLY A 74 -10.64 -0.48 57.91
CA GLY A 74 -10.39 0.91 58.35
C GLY A 74 -9.37 1.68 57.49
N GLY A 75 -9.53 2.96 57.16
CA GLY A 75 -10.44 4.00 57.63
C GLY A 75 -9.67 5.33 57.68
N ALA A 76 -10.36 6.42 57.32
CA ALA A 76 -10.07 7.83 57.62
C ALA A 76 -9.29 8.71 56.59
N ARG A 77 -10.11 9.58 55.96
CA ARG A 77 -10.06 11.06 56.01
C ARG A 77 -8.78 11.79 55.57
N GLY A 78 -8.96 12.65 54.57
CA GLY A 78 -8.82 14.09 54.84
C GLY A 78 -8.02 14.94 53.84
N ARG A 79 -8.78 15.79 53.11
CA ARG A 79 -8.47 17.17 52.69
C ARG A 79 -7.37 17.37 51.62
N GLY A 80 -7.81 17.91 50.48
CA GLY A 80 -6.94 18.56 49.50
C GLY A 80 -6.54 19.98 49.91
N VAL A 81 -5.75 20.62 49.03
CA VAL A 81 -5.77 22.05 48.63
C VAL A 81 -4.42 22.42 47.97
N PHE A 82 -4.51 22.83 46.68
CA PHE A 82 -3.69 23.82 45.94
C PHE A 82 -2.23 23.52 45.51
N GLY A 83 -1.99 23.57 44.18
CA GLY A 83 -0.75 24.11 43.58
C GLY A 83 -0.80 25.65 43.51
N PRO A 84 0.17 26.41 42.91
CA PRO A 84 0.93 26.05 41.68
C PRO A 84 2.40 26.58 41.51
N ARG A 85 3.08 26.05 40.48
CA ARG A 85 4.06 26.66 39.52
C ARG A 85 5.51 27.09 39.91
N PRO A 86 6.44 27.17 38.91
CA PRO A 86 7.91 26.99 39.05
C PRO A 86 8.75 28.29 38.85
N PRO A 87 10.10 28.24 38.94
CA PRO A 87 10.99 29.38 38.63
C PRO A 87 12.02 29.03 37.50
N PRO A 88 12.90 29.97 37.04
CA PRO A 88 12.78 30.57 35.69
C PRO A 88 14.08 30.55 34.85
N PHE A 89 13.99 31.01 33.59
CA PHE A 89 15.13 31.41 32.74
C PHE A 89 15.70 32.78 33.15
N PRO A 90 17.00 33.06 32.91
CA PRO A 90 17.55 34.42 32.92
C PRO A 90 17.78 35.00 31.51
N PRO A 91 17.99 36.34 31.38
CA PRO A 91 17.58 37.07 30.18
C PRO A 91 18.62 38.08 29.61
N LEU A 92 18.22 38.76 28.51
CA LEU A 92 18.69 40.08 27.97
C LEU A 92 20.13 40.17 27.40
N GLY A 93 20.43 40.95 26.35
CA GLY A 93 19.71 42.04 25.70
C GLY A 93 20.38 42.53 24.41
N ALA A 94 19.73 43.51 23.78
CA ALA A 94 19.90 44.01 22.42
C ALA A 94 21.03 45.04 22.20
N SER A 95 21.46 45.23 20.94
CA SER A 95 21.57 46.57 20.28
C SER A 95 22.35 46.58 18.93
N ARG A 96 21.63 46.97 17.86
CA ARG A 96 21.95 47.84 16.69
C ARG A 96 23.33 47.85 15.96
N ARG A 97 23.20 47.60 14.64
CA ARG A 97 23.60 48.37 13.41
C ARG A 97 25.06 48.69 13.04
N GLN A 98 25.26 48.66 11.70
CA GLN A 98 26.41 49.01 10.82
C GLN A 98 27.45 47.87 10.71
N GLY A 99 27.95 47.42 9.56
CA GLY A 99 27.92 47.84 8.15
C GLY A 99 29.23 47.37 7.51
N ARG A 100 29.21 46.94 6.22
CA ARG A 100 30.34 46.45 5.39
C ARG A 100 31.00 45.13 5.85
N ALA A 101 31.67 44.34 5.02
CA ALA A 101 31.79 44.08 3.58
C ALA A 101 32.89 42.99 3.48
N GLU A 102 32.79 42.07 2.52
CA GLU A 102 33.87 41.14 2.09
C GLU A 102 34.30 40.11 3.17
N GLY A 103 34.73 38.90 2.90
CA GLY A 103 35.04 38.15 1.69
C GLY A 103 35.66 36.83 2.16
N LEU A 104 35.30 35.74 1.47
CA LEU A 104 36.09 34.52 1.22
C LEU A 104 36.95 33.86 2.33
N SER A 105 36.52 32.61 2.58
CA SER A 105 37.30 31.36 2.45
C SER A 105 38.19 30.84 3.59
N GLU A 106 37.87 29.59 3.92
CA GLU A 106 38.76 28.48 4.26
C GLU A 106 39.55 28.49 5.58
N ARG A 107 39.14 27.61 6.49
CA ARG A 107 39.83 26.34 6.83
C ARG A 107 39.20 25.79 8.12
N THR A 108 38.97 24.49 8.21
CA THR A 108 39.81 23.61 9.05
C THR A 108 39.29 22.18 9.08
N HIS A 109 40.27 21.28 9.02
CA HIS A 109 40.26 19.85 9.26
C HIS A 109 39.74 19.42 10.64
N GLY A 110 39.38 18.13 10.70
CA GLY A 110 39.63 17.25 11.85
C GLY A 110 38.49 16.26 12.08
N GLY A 111 38.67 14.94 12.11
CA GLY A 111 39.86 14.10 12.01
C GLY A 111 39.55 12.64 12.39
N ARG A 112 40.55 11.76 12.21
CA ARG A 112 40.93 10.59 13.07
C ARG A 112 39.93 9.43 13.25
N LEU A 113 40.25 8.12 13.27
CA LEU A 113 41.42 7.22 13.46
C LEU A 113 41.07 5.86 12.79
N ALA A 114 41.98 4.94 12.40
CA ALA A 114 42.84 4.08 13.23
C ALA A 114 43.83 3.29 12.30
N ALA A 115 45.14 3.25 12.60
CA ALA A 115 45.93 2.14 13.20
C ALA A 115 45.86 0.78 12.45
N GLY A 116 46.93 0.07 12.09
CA GLY A 116 48.38 0.17 12.26
C GLY A 116 49.01 -1.18 11.84
N CYS A 117 50.28 -1.20 11.41
CA CYS A 117 51.27 -2.29 11.59
C CYS A 117 52.49 -2.11 10.66
N ALA A 118 53.69 -2.19 11.24
CA ALA A 118 54.96 -2.43 10.58
C ALA A 118 55.55 -3.76 11.11
N PRO A 119 56.47 -4.43 10.39
CA PRO A 119 57.88 -4.27 10.76
C PRO A 119 58.94 -4.42 9.63
N ARG A 120 60.11 -3.78 9.89
CA ARG A 120 61.54 -4.07 9.57
C ARG A 120 61.94 -5.10 8.47
N GLY A 121 62.90 -4.69 7.62
CA GLY A 121 64.26 -5.30 7.61
C GLY A 121 64.91 -5.81 6.30
N LEU A 122 65.97 -5.11 5.87
CA LEU A 122 67.27 -5.61 5.33
C LEU A 122 67.52 -5.95 3.83
N LEU A 123 68.61 -5.32 3.33
CA LEU A 123 69.61 -5.71 2.29
C LEU A 123 69.18 -5.64 0.81
N GLY A 124 69.92 -5.02 -0.14
CA GLY A 124 71.21 -4.34 -0.07
C GLY A 124 71.71 -3.84 -1.46
N ARG A 125 72.90 -3.20 -1.41
CA ARG A 125 73.88 -2.90 -2.48
C ARG A 125 73.59 -1.78 -3.48
N ALA A 126 74.23 -0.64 -3.21
CA ALA A 126 74.81 0.27 -4.21
C ALA A 126 76.16 -0.32 -4.74
N PRO A 127 76.84 0.26 -5.76
CA PRO A 127 77.57 1.52 -5.51
C PRO A 127 77.75 2.51 -6.70
N SER A 128 77.98 3.78 -6.30
CA SER A 128 79.03 4.70 -6.77
C SER A 128 78.97 5.32 -8.18
N CYS A 129 79.38 6.58 -8.43
CA CYS A 129 80.27 7.51 -7.70
C CYS A 129 80.07 8.97 -8.24
N CYS A 130 80.05 9.97 -7.35
CA CYS A 130 81.01 11.09 -7.19
C CYS A 130 80.91 12.25 -8.21
N SER A 131 80.44 13.43 -7.78
CA SER A 131 81.17 14.61 -7.23
C SER A 131 81.80 15.48 -8.33
N ALA A 132 81.75 16.81 -8.32
CA ALA A 132 82.21 17.71 -7.27
C ALA A 132 81.66 19.15 -7.40
N SER A 133 81.88 19.92 -6.35
CA SER A 133 81.41 21.27 -6.03
C SER A 133 82.42 22.39 -6.33
N ALA A 134 81.89 23.57 -6.73
CA ALA A 134 82.34 24.96 -6.44
C ALA A 134 83.74 25.42 -6.96
N PRO A 135 84.06 26.75 -7.06
CA PRO A 135 83.41 27.92 -6.45
C PRO A 135 83.23 29.18 -7.33
N LEU A 136 82.66 30.21 -6.70
CA LEU A 136 82.50 31.61 -7.12
C LEU A 136 83.83 32.36 -7.35
N ASP A 137 83.84 33.31 -8.29
CA ASP A 137 84.66 34.53 -8.22
C ASP A 137 83.99 35.70 -8.96
N MET A 138 84.05 36.88 -8.35
CA MET A 138 83.68 38.20 -8.91
C MET A 138 84.86 38.81 -9.68
N VAL A 139 84.58 39.64 -10.71
CA VAL A 139 85.14 41.00 -10.97
C VAL A 139 84.81 41.46 -12.42
N ALA A 140 83.92 42.47 -12.51
CA ALA A 140 83.83 43.72 -13.31
C ALA A 140 84.49 43.91 -14.73
N PRO A 141 84.34 45.07 -15.40
CA PRO A 141 83.31 45.33 -16.43
C PRO A 141 83.91 45.71 -17.82
N GLY A 142 83.18 45.50 -18.91
CA GLY A 142 83.68 45.90 -20.24
C GLY A 142 82.63 45.91 -21.37
N SER A 143 82.36 47.12 -21.86
CA SER A 143 81.82 47.49 -23.17
C SER A 143 80.49 46.89 -23.66
N LEU A 144 79.46 47.74 -23.60
CA LEU A 144 78.35 47.75 -24.55
C LEU A 144 78.87 47.80 -26.00
N GLY A 145 78.28 46.99 -26.87
CA GLY A 145 78.43 47.16 -28.31
C GLY A 145 78.15 45.89 -29.10
N SER A 146 76.94 45.79 -29.65
CA SER A 146 76.66 45.00 -30.87
C SER A 146 76.61 43.48 -30.75
N ARG A 147 75.67 42.92 -29.98
CA ARG A 147 75.15 41.54 -30.21
C ARG A 147 73.64 41.36 -29.99
N LEU A 148 72.84 42.43 -30.05
CA LEU A 148 71.37 42.35 -29.91
C LEU A 148 70.65 41.86 -31.18
N GLY A 149 71.31 41.84 -32.34
CA GLY A 149 70.70 41.38 -33.60
C GLY A 149 70.69 39.86 -33.83
N ALA A 150 71.50 39.08 -33.08
CA ALA A 150 71.65 37.64 -33.31
C ALA A 150 70.86 36.76 -32.31
N VAL A 151 70.41 37.33 -31.19
CA VAL A 151 69.68 36.58 -30.14
C VAL A 151 68.17 36.72 -30.30
N PHE A 152 67.69 37.83 -30.89
CA PHE A 152 66.27 38.09 -31.10
C PHE A 152 65.55 37.05 -31.98
N PRO A 153 66.11 36.58 -33.13
CA PRO A 153 65.46 35.52 -33.91
C PRO A 153 65.51 34.16 -33.20
N PHE A 154 66.54 33.89 -32.38
CA PHE A 154 66.62 32.65 -31.60
C PHE A 154 65.66 32.64 -30.41
N LEU A 155 65.41 33.81 -29.79
CA LEU A 155 64.44 33.97 -28.72
C LEU A 155 63.00 33.87 -29.25
N LEU A 156 62.73 34.40 -30.45
CA LEU A 156 61.45 34.22 -31.15
C LEU A 156 61.22 32.75 -31.54
N VAL A 157 62.24 32.06 -32.07
CA VAL A 157 62.14 30.62 -32.38
C VAL A 157 61.95 29.76 -31.12
N LEU A 158 62.57 30.12 -30.00
CA LEU A 158 62.37 29.42 -28.71
C LEU A 158 61.01 29.73 -28.08
N VAL A 159 60.47 30.94 -28.27
CA VAL A 159 59.11 31.29 -27.86
C VAL A 159 58.08 30.60 -28.75
N ASP A 160 58.30 30.51 -30.08
CA ASP A 160 57.45 29.77 -31.01
C ASP A 160 57.51 28.25 -30.73
N LEU A 161 58.68 27.67 -30.43
CA LEU A 161 58.82 26.27 -30.02
C LEU A 161 58.19 25.97 -28.64
N GLN A 162 58.19 26.94 -27.72
CA GLN A 162 57.49 26.81 -26.43
C GLN A 162 55.99 27.03 -26.56
N TYR A 163 55.53 27.84 -27.53
CA TYR A 163 54.12 28.09 -27.81
C TYR A 163 53.50 26.91 -28.57
N GLU A 164 54.17 26.35 -29.58
CA GLU A 164 53.77 25.10 -30.25
C GLU A 164 53.85 23.88 -29.31
N GLY A 165 54.82 23.87 -28.38
CA GLY A 165 54.95 22.81 -27.36
C GLY A 165 53.84 22.84 -26.30
N ALA A 166 53.28 24.02 -25.98
CA ALA A 166 52.20 24.18 -25.01
C ALA A 166 50.82 23.80 -25.58
N GLU A 167 50.54 24.11 -26.86
CA GLU A 167 49.32 23.66 -27.53
C GLU A 167 49.34 22.14 -27.83
N CYS A 168 50.52 21.54 -28.02
CA CYS A 168 50.64 20.09 -28.22
C CYS A 168 50.37 19.27 -26.94
N GLY A 169 50.62 19.83 -25.75
CA GLY A 169 50.43 19.10 -24.48
C GLY A 169 48.96 18.94 -24.08
N VAL A 170 48.17 20.01 -24.19
CA VAL A 170 46.76 20.03 -23.77
C VAL A 170 45.90 19.14 -24.67
N ASN A 171 46.15 19.16 -25.99
CA ASN A 171 45.43 18.33 -26.96
C ASN A 171 45.74 16.83 -26.82
N ALA A 172 46.96 16.47 -26.44
CA ALA A 172 47.36 15.06 -26.26
C ALA A 172 46.65 14.41 -25.06
N ASP A 173 46.48 15.16 -23.97
CA ASP A 173 45.76 14.66 -22.79
C ASP A 173 44.26 14.54 -23.06
N VAL A 174 43.65 15.49 -23.78
CA VAL A 174 42.24 15.42 -24.20
C VAL A 174 42.00 14.22 -25.13
N GLU A 175 42.84 13.99 -26.13
CA GLU A 175 42.70 12.85 -27.04
C GLU A 175 42.84 11.51 -26.30
N LYS A 176 43.75 11.44 -25.33
CA LYS A 176 43.88 10.25 -24.45
C LYS A 176 42.61 9.99 -23.65
N HIS A 177 41.98 11.04 -23.10
CA HIS A 177 40.69 10.91 -22.42
C HIS A 177 39.56 10.47 -23.37
N LEU A 178 39.55 10.97 -24.61
CA LEU A 178 38.57 10.55 -25.64
C LEU A 178 38.74 9.09 -26.04
N GLU A 179 39.97 8.63 -26.28
CA GLU A 179 40.26 7.25 -26.62
C GLU A 179 39.91 6.29 -25.47
N LEU A 180 40.29 6.64 -24.25
CA LEU A 180 39.98 5.83 -23.07
C LEU A 180 38.47 5.78 -22.82
N GLY A 181 37.79 6.92 -22.89
CA GLY A 181 36.33 7.00 -22.79
C GLY A 181 35.64 6.15 -23.85
N LYS A 182 36.14 6.15 -25.10
CA LYS A 182 35.62 5.29 -26.18
C LYS A 182 35.77 3.81 -25.88
N LYS A 183 36.93 3.38 -25.35
CA LYS A 183 37.16 1.99 -24.94
C LYS A 183 36.23 1.58 -23.80
N LEU A 184 36.07 2.43 -22.80
CA LEU A 184 35.17 2.20 -21.66
C LEU A 184 33.70 2.13 -22.11
N LEU A 185 33.28 3.00 -23.04
CA LEU A 185 31.95 2.97 -23.62
C LEU A 185 31.69 1.67 -24.39
N ALA A 186 32.66 1.21 -25.19
CA ALA A 186 32.58 -0.07 -25.89
C ALA A 186 32.56 -1.27 -24.92
N ALA A 187 33.21 -1.15 -23.76
CA ALA A 187 33.15 -2.14 -22.68
C ALA A 187 31.86 -2.07 -21.84
N GLY A 188 30.96 -1.12 -22.11
CA GLY A 188 29.73 -0.92 -21.35
C GLY A 188 29.91 -0.23 -20.00
N GLN A 189 31.11 0.25 -19.67
CA GLN A 189 31.40 0.99 -18.44
C GLN A 189 30.98 2.47 -18.58
N LEU A 190 29.66 2.70 -18.58
CA LEU A 190 29.09 4.02 -18.88
C LEU A 190 29.56 5.09 -17.87
N ALA A 191 29.60 4.79 -16.57
CA ALA A 191 29.97 5.76 -15.53
C ALA A 191 31.42 6.24 -15.65
N ASP A 192 32.35 5.31 -15.86
CA ASP A 192 33.77 5.63 -16.04
C ASP A 192 33.99 6.37 -17.35
N ALA A 193 33.32 5.94 -18.44
CA ALA A 193 33.35 6.64 -19.72
C ALA A 193 32.86 8.09 -19.60
N LEU A 194 31.80 8.32 -18.82
CA LEU A 194 31.28 9.67 -18.57
C LEU A 194 32.32 10.54 -17.86
N SER A 195 33.02 10.01 -16.86
CA SER A 195 34.08 10.75 -16.16
C SER A 195 35.22 11.14 -17.10
N GLN A 196 35.60 10.24 -18.02
CA GLN A 196 36.65 10.54 -19.01
C GLN A 196 36.17 11.61 -20.02
N PHE A 197 34.92 11.55 -20.47
CA PHE A 197 34.37 12.56 -21.38
C PHE A 197 34.11 13.91 -20.68
N HIS A 198 33.87 13.94 -19.37
CA HIS A 198 33.90 15.19 -18.61
C HIS A 198 35.30 15.82 -18.63
N ALA A 199 36.33 15.05 -18.29
CA ALA A 199 37.72 15.53 -18.34
C ALA A 199 38.12 16.01 -19.75
N ALA A 200 37.65 15.33 -20.80
CA ALA A 200 37.88 15.74 -22.19
C ALA A 200 37.21 17.09 -22.54
N VAL A 201 35.99 17.34 -22.06
CA VAL A 201 35.30 18.62 -22.26
C VAL A 201 35.93 19.74 -21.44
N ASP A 202 36.37 19.45 -20.21
CA ASP A 202 37.03 20.43 -19.35
C ASP A 202 38.43 20.80 -19.87
N GLY A 203 39.11 19.86 -20.54
CA GLY A 203 40.42 20.07 -21.16
C GLY A 203 40.36 20.83 -22.48
N ASP A 204 39.34 20.60 -23.31
CA ASP A 204 39.07 21.38 -24.52
C ASP A 204 37.56 21.70 -24.66
N PRO A 205 37.14 22.90 -24.22
CA PRO A 205 35.75 23.35 -24.30
C PRO A 205 35.21 23.59 -25.71
N ASP A 206 36.05 23.64 -26.74
CA ASP A 206 35.66 23.88 -28.13
C ASP A 206 35.62 22.58 -28.97
N ASN A 207 36.06 21.45 -28.40
CA ASN A 207 36.03 20.15 -29.06
C ASN A 207 34.61 19.56 -29.15
N TYR A 208 33.98 19.69 -30.31
CA TYR A 208 32.64 19.13 -30.55
C TYR A 208 32.55 17.61 -30.36
N ILE A 209 33.65 16.85 -30.55
CA ILE A 209 33.65 15.39 -30.39
C ILE A 209 33.47 15.02 -28.92
N ALA A 210 34.10 15.76 -28.01
CA ALA A 210 34.00 15.54 -26.58
C ALA A 210 32.54 15.68 -26.10
N TYR A 211 31.85 16.76 -26.50
CA TYR A 211 30.42 16.94 -26.21
C TYR A 211 29.56 15.85 -26.84
N TYR A 212 29.79 15.49 -28.10
CA TYR A 212 28.99 14.45 -28.77
C TYR A 212 29.14 13.10 -28.07
N ARG A 213 30.36 12.70 -27.72
CA ARG A 213 30.61 11.45 -26.99
C ARG A 213 29.97 11.49 -25.61
N ARG A 214 30.12 12.58 -24.87
CA ARG A 214 29.46 12.77 -23.58
C ARG A 214 27.94 12.65 -23.68
N ALA A 215 27.33 13.30 -24.67
CA ALA A 215 25.91 13.18 -24.96
C ALA A 215 25.47 11.74 -25.25
N THR A 216 26.23 10.99 -26.06
CA THR A 216 25.91 9.56 -26.32
C THR A 216 25.96 8.71 -25.07
N VAL A 217 26.90 8.97 -24.14
CA VAL A 217 26.94 8.28 -22.86
C VAL A 217 25.75 8.67 -21.99
N PHE A 218 25.37 9.94 -21.94
CA PHE A 218 24.16 10.38 -21.25
C PHE A 218 22.91 9.70 -21.81
N LEU A 219 22.78 9.58 -23.13
CA LEU A 219 21.68 8.86 -23.77
C LEU A 219 21.69 7.37 -23.43
N ALA A 220 22.86 6.72 -23.43
CA ALA A 220 23.00 5.31 -23.03
C ALA A 220 22.63 5.08 -21.54
N MET A 221 22.86 6.07 -20.68
CA MET A 221 22.42 6.06 -19.28
C MET A 221 20.94 6.42 -19.08
N GLY A 222 20.22 6.81 -20.13
CA GLY A 222 18.85 7.33 -20.03
C GLY A 222 18.75 8.75 -19.44
N LYS A 223 19.87 9.49 -19.32
CA LYS A 223 19.94 10.87 -18.80
C LYS A 223 19.70 11.90 -19.91
N SER A 224 18.50 11.89 -20.49
CA SER A 224 18.07 12.75 -21.59
C SER A 224 18.23 14.25 -21.32
N LYS A 225 17.91 14.72 -20.11
CA LYS A 225 18.01 16.13 -19.71
C LYS A 225 19.45 16.67 -19.79
N ALA A 226 20.44 15.86 -19.44
CA ALA A 226 21.86 16.24 -19.51
C ALA A 226 22.42 16.15 -20.94
N ALA A 227 21.86 15.28 -21.78
CA ALA A 227 22.30 15.12 -23.16
C ALA A 227 21.89 16.28 -24.09
N LEU A 228 20.74 16.91 -23.86
CA LEU A 228 20.22 17.99 -24.70
C LEU A 228 21.16 19.20 -24.84
N PRO A 229 21.73 19.78 -23.76
CA PRO A 229 22.66 20.90 -23.89
C PRO A 229 23.93 20.50 -24.63
N ASP A 230 24.45 19.29 -24.40
CA ASP A 230 25.64 18.79 -25.10
C ASP A 230 25.38 18.65 -26.60
N LEU A 231 24.24 18.06 -27.01
CA LEU A 231 23.87 17.95 -28.43
C LEU A 231 23.67 19.32 -29.07
N THR A 232 23.10 20.27 -28.33
CA THR A 232 22.92 21.64 -28.83
C THR A 232 24.28 22.32 -29.04
N LYS A 233 25.21 22.16 -28.09
CA LYS A 233 26.57 22.69 -28.21
C LYS A 233 27.34 22.08 -29.39
N VAL A 234 27.15 20.78 -29.68
CA VAL A 234 27.73 20.14 -30.86
C VAL A 234 27.23 20.79 -32.15
N ILE A 235 25.93 21.09 -32.23
CA ILE A 235 25.32 21.71 -33.42
C ILE A 235 25.76 23.17 -33.58
N GLU A 236 25.98 23.88 -32.47
CA GLU A 236 26.56 25.24 -32.47
C GLU A 236 28.01 25.26 -32.97
N LEU A 237 28.84 24.32 -32.48
CA LEU A 237 30.25 24.21 -32.86
C LEU A 237 30.42 23.68 -34.29
N LYS A 238 29.56 22.73 -34.70
CA LYS A 238 29.62 22.09 -36.01
C LYS A 238 28.22 21.89 -36.60
N MET A 239 27.79 22.88 -37.37
CA MET A 239 26.46 22.89 -38.01
C MET A 239 26.26 21.76 -39.04
N ASP A 240 27.33 21.29 -39.67
CA ASP A 240 27.29 20.26 -40.71
C ASP A 240 27.12 18.84 -40.16
N PHE A 241 27.22 18.67 -38.84
CA PHE A 241 27.16 17.36 -38.22
C PHE A 241 25.71 16.88 -38.04
N THR A 242 25.15 16.25 -39.09
CA THR A 242 23.76 15.80 -39.17
C THR A 242 23.39 14.79 -38.09
N ALA A 243 24.29 13.89 -37.72
CA ALA A 243 24.05 12.86 -36.72
C ALA A 243 23.65 13.45 -35.35
N ALA A 244 24.34 14.50 -34.87
CA ALA A 244 23.95 15.14 -33.61
C ALA A 244 22.58 15.83 -33.70
N ARG A 245 22.26 16.43 -34.84
CA ARG A 245 20.94 17.04 -35.09
C ARG A 245 19.82 16.00 -35.12
N LEU A 246 20.07 14.85 -35.74
CA LEU A 246 19.14 13.72 -35.73
C LEU A 246 18.89 13.22 -34.30
N GLN A 247 19.95 13.03 -33.50
CA GLN A 247 19.83 12.64 -32.10
C GLN A 247 19.08 13.68 -31.25
N ARG A 248 19.31 14.98 -31.51
CA ARG A 248 18.55 16.05 -30.84
C ARG A 248 17.07 16.02 -31.22
N GLY A 249 16.74 15.82 -32.49
CA GLY A 249 15.36 15.65 -32.96
C GLY A 249 14.64 14.49 -32.25
N HIS A 250 15.30 13.33 -32.10
CA HIS A 250 14.73 12.21 -31.34
C HIS A 250 14.47 12.54 -29.87
N LEU A 251 15.38 13.28 -29.25
CA LEU A 251 15.28 13.69 -27.86
C LEU A 251 14.13 14.67 -27.66
N LEU A 252 14.01 15.66 -28.55
CA LEU A 252 12.94 16.66 -28.55
C LEU A 252 11.57 16.02 -28.79
N LEU A 253 11.47 15.06 -29.72
CA LEU A 253 10.24 14.30 -29.96
C LEU A 253 9.81 13.53 -28.71
N LYS A 254 10.74 12.86 -28.02
CA LYS A 254 10.43 12.17 -26.75
C LYS A 254 10.01 13.12 -25.63
N GLN A 255 10.49 14.37 -25.64
CA GLN A 255 10.08 15.42 -24.70
C GLN A 255 8.75 16.08 -25.08
N GLY A 256 8.17 15.78 -26.25
CA GLY A 256 6.94 16.41 -26.74
C GLY A 256 7.13 17.83 -27.31
N LYS A 257 8.38 18.26 -27.55
CA LYS A 257 8.72 19.51 -28.24
C LYS A 257 8.65 19.31 -29.76
N LEU A 258 7.43 19.11 -30.25
CA LEU A 258 7.15 18.66 -31.62
C LEU A 258 7.68 19.64 -32.67
N ASP A 259 7.43 20.95 -32.52
CA ASP A 259 7.87 21.95 -33.50
C ASP A 259 9.40 22.03 -33.64
N GLU A 260 10.12 22.02 -32.50
CA GLU A 260 11.59 22.02 -32.47
C GLU A 260 12.16 20.72 -33.08
N ALA A 261 11.53 19.57 -32.80
CA ALA A 261 11.92 18.28 -33.35
C ALA A 261 11.75 18.23 -34.87
N GLU A 262 10.62 18.73 -35.39
CA GLU A 262 10.37 18.79 -36.83
C GLU A 262 11.36 19.69 -37.55
N GLU A 263 11.69 20.84 -36.97
CA GLU A 263 12.69 21.74 -37.55
C GLU A 263 14.05 21.05 -37.70
N ASP A 264 14.46 20.28 -36.68
CA ASP A 264 15.69 19.51 -36.71
C ASP A 264 15.67 18.40 -37.76
N PHE A 265 14.61 17.59 -37.83
CA PHE A 265 14.49 16.56 -38.84
C PHE A 265 14.44 17.15 -40.26
N LYS A 266 13.73 18.25 -40.47
CA LYS A 266 13.68 18.97 -41.77
C LYS A 266 15.06 19.51 -42.15
N LYS A 267 15.85 20.02 -41.18
CA LYS A 267 17.23 20.48 -41.42
C LYS A 267 18.17 19.32 -41.75
N VAL A 268 18.00 18.15 -41.12
CA VAL A 268 18.77 16.93 -41.47
C VAL A 268 18.52 16.55 -42.93
N LEU A 269 17.25 16.52 -43.38
CA LEU A 269 16.90 16.20 -44.76
C LEU A 269 17.46 17.20 -45.80
N LYS A 270 17.72 18.44 -45.40
CA LYS A 270 18.32 19.47 -46.26
C LYS A 270 19.85 19.39 -46.34
N SER A 271 20.52 18.71 -45.40
CA SER A 271 21.97 18.78 -45.19
C SER A 271 22.74 17.58 -45.77
N SER A 272 22.25 16.99 -46.87
CA SER A 272 22.81 15.76 -47.50
C SER A 272 23.03 14.59 -46.52
N PRO A 273 21.96 14.01 -45.94
CA PRO A 273 22.06 12.91 -44.97
C PRO A 273 22.51 11.60 -45.62
N SER A 274 23.00 10.66 -44.80
CA SER A 274 23.12 9.25 -45.21
C SER A 274 21.74 8.64 -45.51
N GLU A 275 21.65 7.64 -46.38
CA GLU A 275 20.38 6.94 -46.70
C GLU A 275 19.63 6.47 -45.44
N ASN A 276 20.36 5.96 -44.44
CA ASN A 276 19.78 5.54 -43.17
C ASN A 276 19.24 6.73 -42.35
N GLU A 277 20.02 7.81 -42.24
CA GLU A 277 19.62 9.03 -41.54
C GLU A 277 18.39 9.69 -42.19
N GLU A 278 18.33 9.65 -43.54
CA GLU A 278 17.21 10.17 -44.30
C GLU A 278 15.92 9.38 -44.01
N LYS A 279 16.00 8.05 -44.04
CA LYS A 279 14.88 7.17 -43.73
C LYS A 279 14.40 7.35 -42.31
N GLU A 280 15.31 7.46 -41.34
CA GLU A 280 15.00 7.72 -39.94
C GLU A 280 14.31 9.07 -39.76
N ALA A 281 14.89 10.15 -40.29
CA ALA A 281 14.32 11.50 -40.20
C ALA A 281 12.92 11.59 -40.82
N ARG A 282 12.70 11.00 -42.00
CA ARG A 282 11.37 10.92 -42.63
C ARG A 282 10.38 10.15 -41.76
N SER A 283 10.79 9.01 -41.20
CA SER A 283 9.92 8.21 -40.33
C SER A 283 9.52 8.97 -39.06
N GLN A 284 10.46 9.70 -38.44
CA GLN A 284 10.16 10.50 -37.25
C GLN A 284 9.28 11.71 -37.57
N LEU A 285 9.44 12.35 -38.74
CA LEU A 285 8.58 13.46 -39.17
C LEU A 285 7.12 13.05 -39.29
N VAL A 286 6.84 11.87 -39.88
CA VAL A 286 5.46 11.37 -39.98
C VAL A 286 4.87 11.14 -38.58
N LYS A 287 5.66 10.59 -37.65
CA LYS A 287 5.22 10.42 -36.26
C LYS A 287 4.97 11.78 -35.58
N SER A 288 5.86 12.75 -35.78
CA SER A 288 5.72 14.09 -35.21
C SER A 288 4.43 14.79 -35.67
N ASP A 289 4.12 14.71 -36.97
CA ASP A 289 2.90 15.28 -37.55
C ASP A 289 1.63 14.61 -36.96
N GLU A 290 1.66 13.28 -36.81
CA GLU A 290 0.60 12.55 -36.12
C GLU A 290 0.45 12.99 -34.66
N MET A 291 1.57 13.16 -33.94
CA MET A 291 1.56 13.63 -32.55
C MET A 291 1.01 15.05 -32.44
N GLN A 292 1.31 15.94 -33.39
CA GLN A 292 0.80 17.32 -33.41
C GLN A 292 -0.72 17.33 -33.59
N ARG A 293 -1.23 16.46 -34.48
CA ARG A 293 -2.67 16.28 -34.69
C ARG A 293 -3.35 15.72 -33.44
N LEU A 294 -2.79 14.67 -32.83
CA LEU A 294 -3.32 14.07 -31.61
C LEU A 294 -3.29 15.05 -30.44
N ARG A 295 -2.22 15.85 -30.31
CA ARG A 295 -2.09 16.90 -29.29
C ARG A 295 -3.24 17.90 -29.43
N SER A 296 -3.51 18.38 -30.64
CA SER A 296 -4.62 19.29 -30.91
C SER A 296 -5.99 18.66 -30.56
N GLN A 297 -6.19 17.37 -30.88
CA GLN A 297 -7.40 16.63 -30.52
C GLN A 297 -7.56 16.45 -29.00
N ALA A 298 -6.46 16.15 -28.29
CA ALA A 298 -6.47 16.02 -26.83
C ALA A 298 -6.84 17.33 -26.14
N PHE A 299 -6.28 18.47 -26.58
CA PHE A 299 -6.64 19.79 -26.04
C PHE A 299 -8.08 20.17 -26.35
N ALA A 300 -8.55 19.95 -27.59
CA ALA A 300 -9.94 20.22 -27.94
C ALA A 300 -10.93 19.36 -27.12
N ALA A 301 -10.63 18.08 -26.92
CA ALA A 301 -11.43 17.20 -26.08
C ALA A 301 -11.45 17.68 -24.62
N PHE A 302 -10.29 18.06 -24.07
CA PHE A 302 -10.17 18.61 -22.72
C PHE A 302 -10.97 19.91 -22.54
N GLU A 303 -10.90 20.84 -23.50
CA GLU A 303 -11.68 22.10 -23.47
C GLU A 303 -13.19 21.85 -23.55
N SER A 304 -13.61 20.84 -24.31
CA SER A 304 -15.00 20.39 -24.36
C SER A 304 -15.45 19.58 -23.13
N ALA A 305 -14.57 19.40 -22.14
CA ALA A 305 -14.77 18.58 -20.95
C ALA A 305 -15.04 17.08 -21.23
N ASP A 306 -14.66 16.58 -22.41
CA ASP A 306 -14.61 15.14 -22.70
C ASP A 306 -13.26 14.57 -22.27
N TYR A 307 -13.14 14.31 -20.96
CA TYR A 307 -11.89 13.83 -20.37
C TYR A 307 -11.57 12.40 -20.81
N SER A 308 -12.59 11.56 -21.05
CA SER A 308 -12.42 10.18 -21.53
C SER A 308 -11.75 10.11 -22.92
N ALA A 309 -12.19 10.96 -23.86
CA ALA A 309 -11.57 11.08 -25.17
C ALA A 309 -10.17 11.70 -25.07
N ALA A 310 -10.01 12.73 -24.24
CA ALA A 310 -8.70 13.35 -23.99
C ALA A 310 -7.68 12.32 -23.47
N ILE A 311 -8.05 11.47 -22.51
CA ILE A 311 -7.19 10.38 -22.00
C ILE A 311 -6.78 9.44 -23.13
N THR A 312 -7.72 9.04 -23.98
CA THR A 312 -7.45 8.13 -25.11
C THR A 312 -6.43 8.72 -26.10
N PHE A 313 -6.52 10.03 -26.38
CA PHE A 313 -5.54 10.70 -27.22
C PHE A 313 -4.19 10.83 -26.52
N LEU A 314 -4.18 11.21 -25.23
CA LEU A 314 -2.97 11.36 -24.42
C LEU A 314 -2.22 10.04 -24.24
N ASP A 315 -2.93 8.91 -24.11
CA ASP A 315 -2.33 7.58 -24.04
C ASP A 315 -1.48 7.31 -25.29
N LYS A 316 -2.05 7.53 -26.49
CA LYS A 316 -1.33 7.38 -27.76
C LYS A 316 -0.14 8.33 -27.88
N ILE A 317 -0.29 9.58 -27.42
CA ILE A 317 0.81 10.55 -27.48
C ILE A 317 1.96 10.10 -26.56
N LEU A 318 1.65 9.65 -25.34
CA LEU A 318 2.63 9.29 -24.33
C LEU A 318 3.32 7.94 -24.59
N GLU A 319 2.85 7.14 -25.55
CA GLU A 319 3.60 6.00 -26.10
C GLU A 319 4.85 6.46 -26.87
N VAL A 320 4.78 7.61 -27.55
CA VAL A 320 5.89 8.20 -28.31
C VAL A 320 6.63 9.23 -27.47
N CYS A 321 5.90 10.19 -26.90
CA CYS A 321 6.40 11.33 -26.13
C CYS A 321 6.52 10.98 -24.65
N VAL A 322 7.30 9.93 -24.34
CA VAL A 322 7.39 9.36 -22.99
C VAL A 322 7.86 10.33 -21.90
N TRP A 323 8.57 11.39 -22.27
CA TRP A 323 9.16 12.40 -21.36
C TRP A 323 8.46 13.76 -21.43
N ASP A 324 7.28 13.84 -22.04
CA ASP A 324 6.44 15.03 -21.96
C ASP A 324 5.78 15.10 -20.58
N ALA A 325 6.25 16.01 -19.74
CA ALA A 325 5.73 16.21 -18.40
C ALA A 325 4.41 16.99 -18.39
N GLU A 326 4.18 17.88 -19.36
CA GLU A 326 2.97 18.72 -19.44
C GLU A 326 1.77 17.90 -19.84
N LEU A 327 1.92 17.02 -20.84
CA LEU A 327 0.84 16.14 -21.27
C LEU A 327 0.53 15.06 -20.22
N ARG A 328 1.52 14.61 -19.44
CA ARG A 328 1.29 13.77 -18.26
C ARG A 328 0.49 14.50 -17.18
N GLU A 329 0.83 15.76 -16.90
CA GLU A 329 0.06 16.59 -15.96
C GLU A 329 -1.38 16.82 -16.46
N LEU A 330 -1.57 17.03 -17.76
CA LEU A 330 -2.90 17.14 -18.37
C LEU A 330 -3.70 15.84 -18.23
N ARG A 331 -3.09 14.68 -18.50
CA ARG A 331 -3.74 13.37 -18.32
C ARG A 331 -4.10 13.11 -16.86
N ALA A 332 -3.23 13.50 -15.94
CA ALA A 332 -3.52 13.44 -14.52
C ALA A 332 -4.72 14.30 -14.13
N GLU A 333 -4.84 15.52 -14.68
CA GLU A 333 -6.01 16.37 -14.48
C GLU A 333 -7.29 15.70 -15.01
N CYS A 334 -7.25 15.09 -16.20
CA CYS A 334 -8.37 14.29 -16.72
C CYS A 334 -8.80 13.19 -15.74
N PHE A 335 -7.84 12.42 -15.21
CA PHE A 335 -8.14 11.37 -14.23
C PHE A 335 -8.76 11.91 -12.93
N ILE A 336 -8.34 13.10 -12.47
CA ILE A 336 -8.97 13.74 -11.30
C ILE A 336 -10.42 14.11 -11.62
N LYS A 337 -10.70 14.62 -12.82
CA LYS A 337 -12.07 14.98 -13.26
C LYS A 337 -12.98 13.76 -13.46
N GLU A 338 -12.43 12.64 -13.91
CA GLU A 338 -13.13 11.36 -14.04
C GLU A 338 -13.36 10.64 -12.70
N GLY A 339 -12.77 11.13 -11.60
CA GLY A 339 -12.89 10.50 -10.28
C GLY A 339 -11.93 9.31 -10.07
N GLU A 340 -10.85 9.23 -10.83
CA GLU A 340 -9.79 8.22 -10.72
C GLU A 340 -8.45 8.79 -10.17
N PRO A 341 -8.42 9.36 -8.96
CA PRO A 341 -7.25 10.07 -8.42
C PRO A 341 -6.01 9.17 -8.26
N ARG A 342 -6.19 7.84 -8.09
CA ARG A 342 -5.07 6.90 -8.00
C ARG A 342 -4.25 6.84 -9.30
N LYS A 343 -4.90 6.89 -10.47
CA LYS A 343 -4.21 6.93 -11.77
C LYS A 343 -3.50 8.28 -11.96
N ALA A 344 -4.13 9.38 -11.56
CA ALA A 344 -3.54 10.71 -11.59
C ALA A 344 -2.23 10.82 -10.80
N ILE A 345 -2.16 10.19 -9.61
CA ILE A 345 -0.95 10.16 -8.78
C ILE A 345 0.23 9.53 -9.54
N SER A 346 -0.01 8.45 -10.30
CA SER A 346 1.04 7.78 -11.09
C SER A 346 1.66 8.75 -12.11
N ASP A 347 0.82 9.49 -12.83
CA ASP A 347 1.26 10.44 -13.84
C ASP A 347 1.98 11.65 -13.26
N LEU A 348 1.44 12.22 -12.18
CA LEU A 348 2.10 13.32 -11.49
C LEU A 348 3.44 12.90 -10.90
N LYS A 349 3.56 11.68 -10.37
CA LYS A 349 4.85 11.12 -9.91
C LYS A 349 5.83 11.01 -11.06
N ALA A 350 5.39 10.53 -12.22
CA ALA A 350 6.25 10.50 -13.41
C ALA A 350 6.68 11.91 -13.84
N ALA A 351 5.76 12.88 -13.85
CA ALA A 351 6.03 14.27 -14.20
C ALA A 351 7.02 14.95 -13.22
N SER A 352 6.89 14.71 -11.91
CA SER A 352 7.80 15.23 -10.88
C SER A 352 9.24 14.71 -11.03
N LYS A 353 9.43 13.51 -11.58
CA LYS A 353 10.76 12.97 -11.88
C LYS A 353 11.41 13.63 -13.09
N LEU A 354 10.60 14.11 -14.03
CA LEU A 354 11.06 14.80 -15.23
C LEU A 354 11.41 16.28 -14.92
N LYS A 355 10.61 16.94 -14.08
CA LYS A 355 10.79 18.32 -13.62
C LYS A 355 11.28 18.37 -12.16
N HIS A 356 12.59 18.57 -11.95
CA HIS A 356 13.24 18.60 -10.62
C HIS A 356 12.80 19.74 -9.70
N ASP A 357 12.18 20.78 -10.26
CA ASP A 357 11.81 22.05 -9.65
C ASP A 357 10.29 22.20 -9.54
N ASN A 358 9.57 21.08 -9.60
CA ASN A 358 8.11 21.09 -9.64
C ASN A 358 7.48 21.02 -8.25
N THR A 359 7.60 22.13 -7.51
CA THR A 359 6.94 22.32 -6.20
C THR A 359 5.43 22.08 -6.29
N GLU A 360 4.79 22.46 -7.41
CA GLU A 360 3.35 22.30 -7.61
C GLU A 360 2.94 20.84 -7.79
N ALA A 361 3.71 20.02 -8.51
CA ALA A 361 3.41 18.59 -8.64
C ALA A 361 3.43 17.89 -7.28
N PHE A 362 4.43 18.13 -6.44
CA PHE A 362 4.48 17.56 -5.09
C PHE A 362 3.30 18.01 -4.24
N TYR A 363 2.89 19.28 -4.34
CA TYR A 363 1.69 19.78 -3.68
C TYR A 363 0.42 19.06 -4.15
N LYS A 364 0.23 18.92 -5.48
CA LYS A 364 -0.92 18.22 -6.06
C LYS A 364 -0.96 16.75 -5.63
N ILE A 365 0.16 16.03 -5.72
CA ILE A 365 0.25 14.62 -5.31
C ILE A 365 -0.08 14.47 -3.82
N SER A 366 0.51 15.32 -2.97
CA SER A 366 0.24 15.31 -1.53
C SER A 366 -1.24 15.56 -1.21
N THR A 367 -1.88 16.47 -1.95
CA THR A 367 -3.30 16.78 -1.81
C THR A 367 -4.18 15.60 -2.24
N LEU A 368 -3.83 14.91 -3.33
CA LEU A 368 -4.55 13.71 -3.77
C LEU A 368 -4.44 12.57 -2.76
N TYR A 369 -3.24 12.31 -2.21
CA TYR A 369 -3.08 11.34 -1.13
C TYR A 369 -3.91 11.70 0.11
N TYR A 370 -3.97 12.99 0.45
CA TYR A 370 -4.79 13.46 1.56
C TYR A 370 -6.28 13.15 1.34
N HIS A 371 -6.80 13.41 0.14
CA HIS A 371 -8.20 13.10 -0.19
C HIS A 371 -8.50 11.60 -0.24
N LEU A 372 -7.50 10.77 -0.58
CA LEU A 372 -7.60 9.32 -0.57
C LEU A 372 -7.44 8.70 0.83
N GLY A 373 -7.18 9.49 1.87
CA GLY A 373 -6.94 8.99 3.22
C GLY A 373 -5.51 8.52 3.48
N ASP A 374 -4.63 8.53 2.48
CA ASP A 374 -3.21 8.15 2.57
C ASP A 374 -2.37 9.26 3.25
N HIS A 375 -2.70 9.57 4.50
CA HIS A 375 -2.10 10.67 5.27
C HIS A 375 -0.59 10.53 5.47
N GLU A 376 -0.08 9.30 5.60
CA GLU A 376 1.34 9.03 5.79
C GLU A 376 2.16 9.40 4.55
N LEU A 377 1.71 8.97 3.36
CA LEU A 377 2.35 9.31 2.08
C LEU A 377 2.23 10.82 1.81
N SER A 378 1.04 11.38 2.06
CA SER A 378 0.81 12.82 1.93
C SER A 378 1.83 13.65 2.74
N LEU A 379 2.16 13.22 3.96
CA LEU A 379 3.10 13.91 4.86
C LEU A 379 4.57 13.60 4.56
N SER A 380 4.93 12.33 4.42
CA SER A 380 6.33 11.88 4.51
C SER A 380 7.07 12.01 3.19
N SER A 381 6.47 11.58 2.08
CA SER A 381 7.14 11.52 0.77
C SER A 381 6.88 12.75 -0.09
N GLU A 382 5.74 13.42 0.07
CA GLU A 382 5.31 14.43 -0.90
C GLU A 382 5.40 15.87 -0.35
N VAL A 383 4.63 16.24 0.68
CA VAL A 383 4.62 17.64 1.15
C VAL A 383 5.96 18.07 1.79
N ARG A 384 6.70 17.13 2.37
CA ARG A 384 8.05 17.40 2.88
C ARG A 384 9.04 17.66 1.74
N GLU A 385 8.95 16.91 0.65
CA GLU A 385 9.78 17.18 -0.54
C GLU A 385 9.37 18.51 -1.19
N CYS A 386 8.08 18.87 -1.21
CA CYS A 386 7.64 20.21 -1.61
C CYS A 386 8.35 21.32 -0.80
N LEU A 387 8.35 21.22 0.54
CA LEU A 387 8.98 22.21 1.42
C LEU A 387 10.52 22.18 1.39
N LYS A 388 11.10 21.07 0.95
CA LYS A 388 12.55 20.95 0.75
C LYS A 388 13.00 21.66 -0.51
N LEU A 389 12.17 21.66 -1.56
CA LEU A 389 12.39 22.45 -2.77
C LEU A 389 12.16 23.95 -2.52
N ASP A 390 11.07 24.29 -1.82
CA ASP A 390 10.72 25.67 -1.47
C ASP A 390 10.22 25.77 -0.02
N GLN A 391 11.08 26.30 0.86
CA GLN A 391 10.79 26.45 2.29
C GLN A 391 9.72 27.51 2.57
N ASP A 392 9.53 28.47 1.67
CA ASP A 392 8.60 29.60 1.81
C ASP A 392 7.25 29.35 1.10
N HIS A 393 7.04 28.15 0.55
CA HIS A 393 5.82 27.80 -0.16
C HIS A 393 4.60 27.78 0.78
N LYS A 394 3.82 28.86 0.77
CA LYS A 394 2.69 29.10 1.69
C LYS A 394 1.65 27.98 1.68
N ARG A 395 1.28 27.46 0.49
CA ARG A 395 0.28 26.39 0.36
C ARG A 395 0.79 25.06 0.93
N CYS A 396 2.03 24.68 0.60
CA CYS A 396 2.63 23.44 1.14
C CYS A 396 2.82 23.54 2.65
N PHE A 397 3.21 24.69 3.20
CA PHE A 397 3.39 24.85 4.64
C PHE A 397 2.05 24.79 5.40
N ALA A 398 0.99 25.37 4.85
CA ALA A 398 -0.35 25.25 5.40
C ALA A 398 -0.82 23.78 5.41
N HIS A 399 -0.70 23.10 4.26
CA HIS A 399 -1.04 21.69 4.11
C HIS A 399 -0.22 20.80 5.05
N TYR A 400 1.10 20.97 5.10
CA TYR A 400 1.99 20.25 6.01
C TYR A 400 1.53 20.33 7.47
N LYS A 401 1.12 21.52 7.94
CA LYS A 401 0.63 21.68 9.32
C LYS A 401 -0.64 20.88 9.57
N GLN A 402 -1.57 20.88 8.62
CA GLN A 402 -2.80 20.10 8.69
C GLN A 402 -2.50 18.60 8.71
N VAL A 403 -1.80 18.08 7.70
CA VAL A 403 -1.49 16.65 7.60
C VAL A 403 -0.64 16.17 8.77
N LYS A 404 0.34 16.94 9.23
CA LYS A 404 1.16 16.59 10.41
C LYS A 404 0.31 16.45 11.67
N LYS A 405 -0.65 17.35 11.89
CA LYS A 405 -1.55 17.29 13.04
C LYS A 405 -2.45 16.05 12.95
N LEU A 406 -3.03 15.81 11.79
CA LEU A 406 -3.91 14.67 11.53
C LEU A 406 -3.17 13.34 11.66
N ASN A 407 -2.03 13.18 10.99
CA ASN A 407 -1.20 11.99 11.04
C ASN A 407 -0.78 11.64 12.47
N LYS A 408 -0.36 12.64 13.26
CA LYS A 408 0.00 12.42 14.67
C LYS A 408 -1.18 11.92 15.52
N LEU A 409 -2.40 12.39 15.25
CA LEU A 409 -3.59 11.92 15.95
C LEU A 409 -3.90 10.46 15.60
N ILE A 410 -3.81 10.10 14.32
CA ILE A 410 -4.07 8.73 13.84
C ILE A 410 -3.00 7.76 14.35
N GLU A 411 -1.71 8.10 14.22
CA GLU A 411 -0.60 7.29 14.75
C GLU A 411 -0.75 7.04 16.26
N SER A 412 -1.10 8.09 17.02
CA SER A 412 -1.37 7.97 18.45
C SER A 412 -2.60 7.13 18.77
N ALA A 413 -3.61 7.11 17.90
CA ALA A 413 -4.82 6.32 18.10
C ALA A 413 -4.57 4.83 17.83
N GLU A 414 -3.86 4.49 16.76
CA GLU A 414 -3.46 3.11 16.45
C GLU A 414 -2.50 2.55 17.52
N GLU A 415 -1.61 3.37 18.08
CA GLU A 415 -0.78 2.97 19.23
C GLU A 415 -1.63 2.59 20.44
N LEU A 416 -2.67 3.37 20.76
CA LEU A 416 -3.59 3.07 21.87
C LEU A 416 -4.41 1.80 21.62
N ILE A 417 -4.83 1.54 20.38
CA ILE A 417 -5.51 0.28 20.01
C ILE A 417 -4.58 -0.91 20.28
N ARG A 418 -3.32 -0.82 19.86
CA ARG A 418 -2.32 -1.87 20.08
C ARG A 418 -2.06 -2.14 21.56
N ASP A 419 -2.14 -1.10 22.39
CA ASP A 419 -2.00 -1.20 23.84
C ASP A 419 -3.29 -1.67 24.56
N GLY A 420 -4.38 -1.91 23.83
CA GLY A 420 -5.68 -2.32 24.38
C GLY A 420 -6.45 -1.17 25.07
N ARG A 421 -6.03 0.07 24.89
CA ARG A 421 -6.67 1.27 25.47
C ARG A 421 -7.75 1.82 24.53
N TYR A 422 -8.79 1.03 24.31
CA TYR A 422 -9.82 1.30 23.29
C TYR A 422 -10.59 2.59 23.52
N THR A 423 -10.98 2.90 24.76
CA THR A 423 -11.72 4.13 25.08
C THR A 423 -10.92 5.41 24.77
N ASP A 424 -9.62 5.39 25.06
CA ASP A 424 -8.71 6.50 24.73
C ASP A 424 -8.54 6.62 23.20
N ALA A 425 -8.43 5.50 22.50
CA ALA A 425 -8.35 5.47 21.04
C ALA A 425 -9.60 6.05 20.38
N THR A 426 -10.80 5.70 20.86
CA THR A 426 -12.08 6.27 20.41
C THR A 426 -12.06 7.81 20.52
N SER A 427 -11.62 8.34 21.67
CA SER A 427 -11.51 9.80 21.86
C SER A 427 -10.52 10.47 20.89
N LYS A 428 -9.44 9.76 20.51
CA LYS A 428 -8.50 10.24 19.48
C LYS A 428 -9.14 10.27 18.10
N TYR A 429 -9.83 9.23 17.66
CA TYR A 429 -10.52 9.22 16.36
C TYR A 429 -11.65 10.26 16.29
N GLU A 430 -12.37 10.51 17.39
CA GLU A 430 -13.29 11.65 17.44
C GLU A 430 -12.59 12.99 17.22
N SER A 431 -11.36 13.14 17.72
CA SER A 431 -10.53 14.33 17.49
C SER A 431 -9.98 14.40 16.06
N VAL A 432 -9.76 13.26 15.40
CA VAL A 432 -9.42 13.17 13.97
C VAL A 432 -10.57 13.72 13.13
N MET A 433 -11.79 13.20 13.33
CA MET A 433 -13.00 13.67 12.62
C MET A 433 -13.29 15.16 12.84
N LYS A 434 -13.00 15.69 14.04
CA LYS A 434 -13.10 17.14 14.32
C LYS A 434 -12.02 17.97 13.62
N THR A 435 -10.84 17.40 13.40
CA THR A 435 -9.71 18.11 12.76
C THR A 435 -9.86 18.12 11.24
N GLU A 436 -10.45 17.07 10.66
CA GLU A 436 -10.75 16.99 9.23
C GLU A 436 -12.19 16.51 9.00
N PRO A 437 -13.17 17.45 8.98
CA PRO A 437 -14.56 17.13 8.72
C PRO A 437 -14.92 17.18 7.22
N SER A 438 -14.06 17.72 6.35
CA SER A 438 -14.40 17.96 4.95
C SER A 438 -14.23 16.72 4.08
N VAL A 439 -13.24 15.87 4.38
CA VAL A 439 -12.94 14.67 3.60
C VAL A 439 -13.64 13.47 4.23
N ALA A 440 -14.59 12.88 3.49
CA ALA A 440 -15.43 11.77 3.95
C ALA A 440 -14.62 10.54 4.37
N GLU A 441 -13.53 10.22 3.66
CA GLU A 441 -12.66 9.06 3.92
C GLU A 441 -12.16 9.02 5.37
N TYR A 442 -11.72 10.16 5.93
CA TYR A 442 -11.26 10.21 7.32
C TYR A 442 -12.38 9.96 8.31
N THR A 443 -13.62 10.33 7.99
CA THR A 443 -14.77 10.05 8.84
C THR A 443 -15.15 8.57 8.79
N ILE A 444 -15.19 7.98 7.59
CA ILE A 444 -15.51 6.57 7.38
C ILE A 444 -14.48 5.68 8.09
N ARG A 445 -13.19 5.89 7.81
CA ARG A 445 -12.10 5.14 8.45
C ARG A 445 -12.05 5.35 9.95
N SER A 446 -12.27 6.58 10.44
CA SER A 446 -12.34 6.82 11.89
C SER A 446 -13.49 6.04 12.55
N LYS A 447 -14.68 5.99 11.93
CA LYS A 447 -15.80 5.21 12.44
C LYS A 447 -15.53 3.70 12.39
N GLU A 448 -14.87 3.21 11.34
CA GLU A 448 -14.41 1.81 11.24
C GLU A 448 -13.51 1.45 12.43
N ARG A 449 -12.50 2.28 12.72
CA ARG A 449 -11.60 2.04 13.87
C ARG A 449 -12.31 2.20 15.22
N ILE A 450 -13.31 3.06 15.34
CA ILE A 450 -14.15 3.17 16.55
C ILE A 450 -15.03 1.93 16.73
N CYS A 451 -15.64 1.41 15.65
CA CYS A 451 -16.36 0.13 15.63
C CYS A 451 -15.45 -0.99 16.16
N HIS A 452 -14.23 -1.07 15.63
CA HIS A 452 -13.21 -2.00 16.10
C HIS A 452 -12.91 -1.86 17.59
N CYS A 453 -12.72 -0.62 18.07
CA CYS A 453 -12.47 -0.35 19.49
C CYS A 453 -13.61 -0.86 20.37
N PHE A 454 -14.88 -0.60 20.04
CA PHE A 454 -16.00 -1.06 20.85
C PHE A 454 -16.18 -2.58 20.82
N SER A 455 -15.93 -3.21 19.67
CA SER A 455 -15.99 -4.68 19.56
C SER A 455 -14.93 -5.35 20.45
N LYS A 456 -13.68 -4.87 20.39
CA LYS A 456 -12.58 -5.42 21.21
C LYS A 456 -12.66 -5.04 22.69
N ASP A 457 -13.36 -3.96 23.04
CA ASP A 457 -13.64 -3.55 24.43
C ASP A 457 -14.88 -4.26 25.02
N GLU A 458 -15.42 -5.28 24.32
CA GLU A 458 -16.60 -6.07 24.71
C GLU A 458 -17.84 -5.20 25.01
N LYS A 459 -18.05 -4.14 24.22
CA LYS A 459 -19.22 -3.23 24.29
C LYS A 459 -20.12 -3.43 23.07
N PRO A 460 -20.93 -4.50 23.05
CA PRO A 460 -21.63 -4.93 21.85
C PRO A 460 -22.70 -3.95 21.37
N VAL A 461 -23.42 -3.28 22.28
CA VAL A 461 -24.50 -2.34 21.91
C VAL A 461 -23.96 -1.16 21.11
N GLU A 462 -22.88 -0.54 21.59
CA GLU A 462 -22.20 0.55 20.91
C GLU A 462 -21.50 0.09 19.64
N ALA A 463 -20.89 -1.10 19.65
CA ALA A 463 -20.25 -1.70 18.49
C ALA A 463 -21.26 -1.90 17.35
N ILE A 464 -22.37 -2.60 17.60
CA ILE A 464 -23.41 -2.86 16.59
C ILE A 464 -23.92 -1.57 15.98
N ARG A 465 -24.14 -0.52 16.78
CA ARG A 465 -24.60 0.78 16.29
C ARG A 465 -23.57 1.42 15.34
N ILE A 466 -22.32 1.57 15.77
CA ILE A 466 -21.30 2.26 14.95
C ILE A 466 -20.91 1.42 13.73
N CYS A 467 -20.72 0.11 13.88
CA CYS A 467 -20.41 -0.77 12.76
C CYS A 467 -21.55 -0.75 11.71
N SER A 468 -22.81 -0.67 12.14
CA SER A 468 -23.93 -0.52 11.21
C SER A 468 -23.94 0.83 10.50
N GLU A 469 -23.52 1.93 11.15
CA GLU A 469 -23.31 3.21 10.47
C GLU A 469 -22.19 3.12 9.42
N VAL A 470 -21.11 2.37 9.69
CA VAL A 470 -20.03 2.14 8.72
C VAL A 470 -20.53 1.34 7.53
N LEU A 471 -21.26 0.25 7.77
CA LEU A 471 -21.78 -0.64 6.73
C LEU A 471 -22.92 -0.02 5.91
N GLN A 472 -23.56 1.06 6.40
CA GLN A 472 -24.44 1.90 5.58
C GLN A 472 -23.66 2.71 4.54
N MET A 473 -22.41 3.05 4.81
CA MET A 473 -21.54 3.81 3.90
C MET A 473 -20.71 2.86 3.01
N GLU A 474 -20.18 1.78 3.58
CA GLU A 474 -19.37 0.75 2.92
C GLU A 474 -19.90 -0.65 3.28
N PRO A 475 -20.91 -1.18 2.57
CA PRO A 475 -21.49 -2.50 2.85
C PRO A 475 -20.50 -3.66 2.75
N ASP A 476 -19.45 -3.47 1.96
CA ASP A 476 -18.38 -4.41 1.65
C ASP A 476 -17.18 -4.30 2.61
N ASN A 477 -17.27 -3.47 3.65
CA ASN A 477 -16.18 -3.32 4.63
C ASN A 477 -16.03 -4.57 5.51
N VAL A 478 -15.08 -5.43 5.12
CA VAL A 478 -14.77 -6.70 5.78
C VAL A 478 -14.43 -6.54 7.27
N ASN A 479 -13.72 -5.48 7.65
CA ASN A 479 -13.35 -5.25 9.05
C ASN A 479 -14.59 -4.95 9.90
N ALA A 480 -15.45 -4.05 9.41
CA ALA A 480 -16.68 -3.68 10.11
C ALA A 480 -17.67 -4.86 10.22
N LEU A 481 -17.77 -5.72 9.20
CA LEU A 481 -18.55 -6.97 9.26
C LEU A 481 -18.02 -7.90 10.34
N LYS A 482 -16.70 -8.14 10.38
CA LYS A 482 -16.06 -9.01 11.38
C LYS A 482 -16.26 -8.48 12.81
N ASP A 483 -16.02 -7.19 13.03
CA ASP A 483 -16.15 -6.57 14.35
C ASP A 483 -17.62 -6.54 14.82
N ARG A 484 -18.59 -6.37 13.90
CA ARG A 484 -20.03 -6.46 14.22
C ARG A 484 -20.47 -7.90 14.51
N ALA A 485 -19.99 -8.88 13.74
CA ALA A 485 -20.25 -10.29 13.99
C ALA A 485 -19.72 -10.72 15.38
N GLU A 486 -18.52 -10.27 15.76
CA GLU A 486 -17.99 -10.50 17.11
C GLU A 486 -18.90 -9.91 18.20
N ALA A 487 -19.45 -8.72 17.99
CA ALA A 487 -20.40 -8.10 18.92
C ALA A 487 -21.72 -8.91 19.02
N TYR A 488 -22.24 -9.41 17.90
CA TYR A 488 -23.42 -10.28 17.90
C TYR A 488 -23.18 -11.61 18.63
N LEU A 489 -21.98 -12.17 18.54
CA LEU A 489 -21.63 -13.37 19.31
C LEU A 489 -21.69 -13.14 20.83
N ILE A 490 -21.38 -11.93 21.30
CA ILE A 490 -21.46 -11.56 22.73
C ILE A 490 -22.93 -11.44 23.17
N GLU A 491 -23.79 -10.90 22.30
CA GLU A 491 -25.24 -10.77 22.55
C GLU A 491 -26.04 -12.06 22.25
N GLU A 492 -25.36 -13.17 21.94
CA GLU A 492 -25.95 -14.47 21.58
C GLU A 492 -26.88 -14.41 20.33
N MET A 493 -26.68 -13.40 19.48
CA MET A 493 -27.37 -13.18 18.20
C MET A 493 -26.65 -13.95 17.08
N TYR A 494 -26.70 -15.29 17.14
CA TYR A 494 -25.85 -16.13 16.29
C TYR A 494 -26.24 -16.10 14.81
N ASP A 495 -27.52 -15.95 14.48
CA ASP A 495 -28.00 -15.91 13.09
C ASP A 495 -27.45 -14.66 12.38
N GLU A 496 -27.51 -13.50 13.04
CA GLU A 496 -26.94 -12.24 12.55
C GLU A 496 -25.41 -12.29 12.44
N ALA A 497 -24.73 -12.94 13.40
CA ALA A 497 -23.29 -13.14 13.34
C ALA A 497 -22.86 -13.99 12.13
N ILE A 498 -23.61 -15.05 11.83
CA ILE A 498 -23.36 -15.92 10.66
C ILE A 498 -23.56 -15.12 9.38
N GLN A 499 -24.65 -14.35 9.28
CA GLN A 499 -24.93 -13.51 8.11
C GLN A 499 -23.80 -12.51 7.83
N ASP A 500 -23.27 -11.85 8.86
CA ASP A 500 -22.16 -10.90 8.70
C ASP A 500 -20.86 -11.59 8.26
N TYR A 501 -20.57 -12.79 8.77
CA TYR A 501 -19.40 -13.56 8.33
C TYR A 501 -19.54 -14.09 6.90
N GLU A 502 -20.74 -14.51 6.49
CA GLU A 502 -21.03 -14.93 5.11
C GLU A 502 -20.84 -13.75 4.14
N ALA A 503 -21.40 -12.58 4.47
CA ALA A 503 -21.18 -11.36 3.69
C ALA A 503 -19.69 -10.98 3.61
N ALA A 504 -18.95 -11.14 4.72
CA ALA A 504 -17.51 -10.87 4.72
C ALA A 504 -16.74 -11.89 3.85
N GLN A 505 -17.20 -13.14 3.78
CA GLN A 505 -16.58 -14.20 3.00
C GLN A 505 -16.72 -13.95 1.49
N GLU A 506 -17.86 -13.39 1.02
CA GLU A 506 -18.06 -13.02 -0.39
C GLU A 506 -17.01 -12.05 -0.92
N HIS A 507 -16.46 -11.21 -0.05
CA HIS A 507 -15.41 -10.24 -0.40
C HIS A 507 -13.99 -10.77 -0.16
N ASN A 508 -13.82 -11.85 0.61
CA ASN A 508 -12.51 -12.43 0.94
C ASN A 508 -12.57 -13.93 1.26
N ASP A 509 -12.55 -14.76 0.22
CA ASP A 509 -12.67 -16.22 0.33
C ASP A 509 -11.58 -16.91 1.19
N ASN A 510 -10.39 -16.31 1.28
CA ASN A 510 -9.20 -16.95 1.85
C ASN A 510 -8.87 -16.51 3.28
N ASP A 511 -9.63 -15.58 3.89
CA ASP A 511 -9.36 -15.14 5.26
C ASP A 511 -9.66 -16.27 6.26
N GLN A 512 -8.63 -16.67 7.01
CA GLN A 512 -8.75 -17.67 8.07
C GLN A 512 -9.64 -17.18 9.21
N GLN A 513 -9.60 -15.88 9.55
CA GLN A 513 -10.36 -15.33 10.67
C GLN A 513 -11.87 -15.36 10.41
N ILE A 514 -12.29 -15.12 9.16
CA ILE A 514 -13.70 -15.18 8.75
C ILE A 514 -14.21 -16.61 8.86
N ARG A 515 -13.46 -17.60 8.35
CA ARG A 515 -13.84 -19.02 8.42
C ARG A 515 -13.91 -19.52 9.86
N GLU A 516 -12.91 -19.20 10.69
CA GLU A 516 -12.92 -19.58 12.11
C GLU A 516 -14.07 -18.90 12.88
N GLY A 517 -14.37 -17.63 12.56
CA GLY A 517 -15.50 -16.90 13.12
C GLY A 517 -16.85 -17.52 12.74
N LEU A 518 -17.04 -17.84 11.47
CA LEU A 518 -18.23 -18.50 10.95
C LEU A 518 -18.44 -19.88 11.58
N GLU A 519 -17.40 -20.71 11.63
CA GLU A 519 -17.45 -22.03 12.28
C GLU A 519 -17.78 -21.91 13.78
N LYS A 520 -17.22 -20.91 14.46
CA LYS A 520 -17.52 -20.62 15.87
C LYS A 520 -18.98 -20.21 16.05
N ALA A 521 -19.49 -19.32 15.21
CA ALA A 521 -20.87 -18.85 15.23
C ALA A 521 -21.86 -20.00 14.99
N GLN A 522 -21.63 -20.82 13.96
CA GLN A 522 -22.44 -22.00 13.65
C GLN A 522 -22.40 -23.05 14.76
N ARG A 523 -21.23 -23.26 15.39
CA ARG A 523 -21.10 -24.17 16.54
C ARG A 523 -21.91 -23.69 17.73
N LEU A 524 -21.86 -22.38 18.03
CA LEU A 524 -22.62 -21.77 19.11
C LEU A 524 -24.13 -21.79 18.82
N LEU A 525 -24.54 -21.54 17.57
CA LEU A 525 -25.93 -21.71 17.13
C LEU A 525 -26.43 -23.15 17.33
N LYS A 526 -25.65 -24.15 16.91
CA LYS A 526 -25.98 -25.57 17.15
C LYS A 526 -26.05 -25.91 18.65
N GLN A 527 -25.21 -25.28 19.46
CA GLN A 527 -25.26 -25.46 20.92
C GLN A 527 -26.46 -24.77 21.56
N SER A 528 -26.90 -23.61 21.04
CA SER A 528 -28.06 -22.89 21.56
C SER A 528 -29.39 -23.53 21.16
N GLN A 529 -29.46 -24.14 19.96
CA GLN A 529 -30.61 -24.91 19.49
C GLN A 529 -30.79 -26.23 20.25
N LYS A 530 -29.70 -26.83 20.77
CA LYS A 530 -29.75 -28.05 21.58
C LYS A 530 -30.44 -27.79 22.92
N ARG A 531 -31.52 -28.53 23.19
CA ARG A 531 -32.25 -28.48 24.46
C ARG A 531 -31.42 -29.08 25.60
N ASP A 532 -31.00 -28.28 26.57
CA ASP A 532 -30.38 -28.79 27.79
C ASP A 532 -31.45 -29.19 28.83
N TYR A 533 -31.84 -30.46 28.82
CA TYR A 533 -32.84 -31.02 29.74
C TYR A 533 -32.45 -30.87 31.23
N TYR A 534 -31.15 -30.89 31.56
CA TYR A 534 -30.69 -30.69 32.93
C TYR A 534 -30.87 -29.23 33.37
N LYS A 535 -30.59 -28.28 32.47
CA LYS A 535 -30.82 -26.84 32.70
C LYS A 535 -32.32 -26.53 32.81
N ILE A 536 -33.17 -27.17 32.01
CA ILE A 536 -34.64 -27.01 32.07
C ILE A 536 -35.20 -27.43 33.44
N LEU A 537 -34.77 -28.58 33.97
CA LEU A 537 -35.20 -29.05 35.30
C LEU A 537 -34.42 -28.44 36.47
N GLY A 538 -33.31 -27.73 36.21
CA GLY A 538 -32.45 -27.15 37.23
C GLY A 538 -31.70 -28.19 38.08
N VAL A 539 -31.40 -29.36 37.52
CA VAL A 539 -30.73 -30.47 38.21
C VAL A 539 -29.33 -30.70 37.65
N LYS A 540 -28.40 -31.20 38.48
CA LYS A 540 -27.02 -31.50 38.02
C LYS A 540 -27.03 -32.72 37.09
N ARG A 541 -26.03 -32.81 36.19
CA ARG A 541 -25.89 -33.98 35.28
C ARG A 541 -25.82 -35.33 35.99
N ASN A 542 -25.35 -35.37 37.23
CA ASN A 542 -25.30 -36.59 38.06
C ASN A 542 -26.54 -36.81 38.94
N ALA A 543 -27.63 -36.04 38.75
CA ALA A 543 -28.82 -36.11 39.58
C ALA A 543 -29.46 -37.51 39.55
N LYS A 544 -29.91 -37.99 40.71
CA LYS A 544 -30.59 -39.28 40.81
C LYS A 544 -32.01 -39.18 40.25
N LYS A 545 -32.58 -40.30 39.78
CA LYS A 545 -33.95 -40.35 39.22
C LYS A 545 -35.01 -39.74 40.16
N GLN A 546 -34.86 -39.91 41.46
CA GLN A 546 -35.76 -39.31 42.46
C GLN A 546 -35.67 -37.77 42.50
N GLU A 547 -34.47 -37.20 42.31
CA GLU A 547 -34.26 -35.75 42.30
C GLU A 547 -34.85 -35.12 41.02
N ILE A 548 -34.71 -35.80 39.88
CA ILE A 548 -35.32 -35.41 38.60
C ILE A 548 -36.85 -35.38 38.71
N ILE A 549 -37.46 -36.43 39.28
CA ILE A 549 -38.92 -36.50 39.49
C ILE A 549 -39.38 -35.41 40.48
N LYS A 550 -38.60 -35.13 41.53
CA LYS A 550 -38.92 -34.09 42.50
C LYS A 550 -38.87 -32.68 41.86
N ALA A 551 -37.85 -32.42 41.05
CA ALA A 551 -37.72 -31.16 40.30
C ALA A 551 -38.86 -30.99 39.28
N TYR A 552 -39.18 -32.05 38.53
CA TYR A 552 -40.32 -32.08 37.61
C TYR A 552 -41.64 -31.76 38.32
N ARG A 553 -41.97 -32.44 39.43
CA ARG A 553 -43.23 -32.19 40.17
C ARG A 553 -43.35 -30.74 40.63
N LYS A 554 -42.23 -30.14 41.09
CA LYS A 554 -42.20 -28.75 41.51
C LYS A 554 -42.44 -27.79 40.34
N LEU A 555 -41.73 -27.98 39.23
CA LEU A 555 -41.82 -27.12 38.06
C LEU A 555 -43.14 -27.30 37.29
N ALA A 556 -43.65 -28.52 37.19
CA ALA A 556 -44.94 -28.83 36.57
C ALA A 556 -46.11 -28.20 37.35
N LEU A 557 -46.05 -28.19 38.69
CA LEU A 557 -47.05 -27.49 39.50
C LEU A 557 -46.95 -25.97 39.33
N GLN A 558 -45.76 -25.40 39.13
CA GLN A 558 -45.55 -23.96 38.96
C GLN A 558 -45.97 -23.47 37.57
N TRP A 559 -45.58 -24.18 36.53
CA TRP A 559 -45.80 -23.81 35.12
C TRP A 559 -47.03 -24.46 34.51
N HIS A 560 -47.96 -24.98 35.32
CA HIS A 560 -49.23 -25.49 34.81
C HIS A 560 -50.04 -24.33 34.17
N PRO A 561 -50.60 -24.50 32.96
CA PRO A 561 -51.33 -23.44 32.26
C PRO A 561 -52.51 -22.87 33.07
N ASP A 562 -53.12 -23.67 33.95
CA ASP A 562 -54.23 -23.25 34.83
C ASP A 562 -53.81 -22.22 35.90
N ASN A 563 -52.51 -22.02 36.13
CA ASN A 563 -52.03 -21.03 37.08
C ASN A 563 -52.00 -19.60 36.51
N PHE A 564 -52.20 -19.43 35.20
CA PHE A 564 -52.07 -18.15 34.51
C PHE A 564 -53.41 -17.76 33.88
N GLN A 565 -53.86 -16.53 34.18
CA GLN A 565 -55.15 -16.00 33.73
C GLN A 565 -55.05 -15.23 32.40
N ASN A 566 -53.86 -14.69 32.10
CA ASN A 566 -53.59 -13.97 30.85
C ASN A 566 -53.19 -14.93 29.73
N GLU A 567 -53.78 -14.77 28.54
CA GLU A 567 -53.57 -15.68 27.40
C GLU A 567 -52.11 -15.69 26.92
N GLU A 568 -51.41 -14.56 26.92
CA GLU A 568 -49.99 -14.50 26.56
C GLU A 568 -49.08 -15.23 27.56
N GLU A 569 -49.40 -15.13 28.85
CA GLU A 569 -48.66 -15.81 29.93
C GLU A 569 -48.95 -17.30 29.93
N LYS A 570 -50.20 -17.69 29.66
CA LYS A 570 -50.61 -19.08 29.50
C LYS A 570 -49.87 -19.74 28.34
N LYS A 571 -49.75 -19.07 27.19
CA LYS A 571 -48.98 -19.56 26.04
C LYS A 571 -47.49 -19.71 26.34
N LYS A 572 -46.89 -18.81 27.13
CA LYS A 572 -45.50 -18.94 27.61
C LYS A 572 -45.34 -20.09 28.61
N ALA A 573 -46.32 -20.27 29.50
CA ALA A 573 -46.34 -21.36 30.46
C ALA A 573 -46.52 -22.73 29.78
N GLU A 574 -47.38 -22.84 28.76
CA GLU A 574 -47.53 -24.04 27.95
C GLU A 574 -46.22 -24.47 27.29
N LYS A 575 -45.50 -23.55 26.65
CA LYS A 575 -44.17 -23.85 26.06
C LYS A 575 -43.21 -24.40 27.11
N LYS A 576 -43.11 -23.74 28.27
CA LYS A 576 -42.24 -24.22 29.36
C LYS A 576 -42.69 -25.55 29.94
N PHE A 577 -44.00 -25.78 30.04
CA PHE A 577 -44.56 -27.04 30.54
C PHE A 577 -44.23 -28.20 29.60
N ILE A 578 -44.29 -27.98 28.28
CA ILE A 578 -43.84 -28.95 27.26
C ILE A 578 -42.35 -29.26 27.44
N ASP A 579 -41.51 -28.24 27.60
CA ASP A 579 -40.06 -28.42 27.82
C ASP A 579 -39.77 -29.22 29.11
N ILE A 580 -40.48 -28.92 30.20
CA ILE A 580 -40.34 -29.62 31.50
C ILE A 580 -40.77 -31.09 31.38
N ALA A 581 -41.85 -31.38 30.63
CA ALA A 581 -42.32 -32.73 30.39
C ALA A 581 -41.32 -33.54 29.53
N ALA A 582 -40.83 -32.95 28.45
CA ALA A 582 -39.80 -33.54 27.59
C ALA A 582 -38.51 -33.85 28.40
N ALA A 583 -38.07 -32.90 29.24
CA ALA A 583 -36.90 -33.08 30.09
C ALA A 583 -37.07 -34.24 31.09
N LYS A 584 -38.26 -34.40 31.68
CA LYS A 584 -38.54 -35.54 32.56
C LYS A 584 -38.49 -36.85 31.78
N GLU A 585 -39.07 -36.91 30.59
CA GLU A 585 -39.11 -38.13 29.77
C GLU A 585 -37.70 -38.62 29.46
N VAL A 586 -36.85 -37.75 28.90
CA VAL A 586 -35.46 -38.07 28.55
C VAL A 586 -34.62 -38.43 29.77
N LEU A 587 -34.71 -37.66 30.86
CA LEU A 587 -33.83 -37.85 32.02
C LEU A 587 -34.27 -38.98 32.97
N SER A 588 -35.52 -39.42 32.89
CA SER A 588 -36.06 -40.48 33.77
C SER A 588 -35.86 -41.89 33.24
N ASP A 589 -35.68 -42.04 31.92
CA ASP A 589 -35.33 -43.29 31.25
C ASP A 589 -33.79 -43.42 31.18
N PRO A 590 -33.20 -44.49 31.75
CA PRO A 590 -31.75 -44.71 31.70
C PRO A 590 -31.16 -44.77 30.28
N GLU A 591 -31.91 -45.29 29.30
CA GLU A 591 -31.42 -45.42 27.92
C GLU A 591 -31.44 -44.08 27.19
N MET A 592 -32.53 -43.32 27.30
CA MET A 592 -32.67 -41.99 26.71
C MET A 592 -31.71 -40.99 27.36
N ARG A 593 -31.55 -41.08 28.68
CA ARG A 593 -30.58 -40.26 29.41
C ARG A 593 -29.15 -40.56 28.97
N LYS A 594 -28.81 -41.85 28.78
CA LYS A 594 -27.49 -42.24 28.30
C LYS A 594 -27.22 -41.69 26.90
N LYS A 595 -28.17 -41.82 25.97
CA LYS A 595 -28.06 -41.23 24.62
C LYS A 595 -27.83 -39.71 24.68
N PHE A 596 -28.60 -39.02 25.52
CA PHE A 596 -28.44 -37.58 25.73
C PHE A 596 -27.07 -37.21 26.35
N ASP A 597 -26.61 -37.99 27.33
CA ASP A 597 -25.30 -37.81 27.96
C ASP A 597 -24.14 -38.12 26.99
N ASP A 598 -24.35 -39.05 26.04
CA ASP A 598 -23.44 -39.40 24.95
C ASP A 598 -23.45 -38.35 23.80
N GLY A 599 -24.34 -37.35 23.86
CA GLY A 599 -24.39 -36.20 22.95
C GLY A 599 -25.46 -36.26 21.85
N GLU A 600 -26.30 -37.30 21.87
CA GLU A 600 -27.43 -37.52 20.95
C GLU A 600 -28.75 -37.11 21.64
N ASP A 601 -29.45 -36.11 21.11
CA ASP A 601 -30.75 -35.73 21.67
C ASP A 601 -31.84 -36.72 21.21
N PRO A 602 -32.43 -37.52 22.14
CA PRO A 602 -33.39 -38.57 21.78
C PRO A 602 -34.73 -38.04 21.25
N LEU A 603 -35.00 -36.74 21.42
CA LEU A 603 -36.23 -36.08 20.98
C LEU A 603 -35.98 -35.07 19.85
N ASP A 604 -34.75 -34.97 19.33
CA ASP A 604 -34.41 -34.09 18.22
C ASP A 604 -34.87 -34.69 16.88
N ALA A 605 -35.51 -33.87 16.05
CA ALA A 605 -36.16 -34.30 14.82
C ALA A 605 -35.15 -34.60 13.69
N GLU A 606 -33.97 -33.96 13.71
CA GLU A 606 -32.93 -34.13 12.68
C GLU A 606 -32.07 -35.39 12.89
N SER A 607 -31.94 -35.87 14.14
CA SER A 607 -31.20 -37.10 14.45
C SER A 607 -31.88 -38.39 13.95
N GLN A 608 -33.16 -38.32 13.54
CA GLN A 608 -33.94 -39.44 13.02
C GLN A 608 -33.89 -39.63 11.50
N GLN A 609 -33.19 -38.78 10.74
CA GLN A 609 -33.08 -38.91 9.28
C GLN A 609 -31.97 -39.86 8.80
N GLY A 610 -31.11 -40.34 9.71
CA GLY A 610 -29.95 -41.20 9.40
C GLY A 610 -30.04 -42.61 10.00
N GLY A 611 -31.00 -43.44 9.57
CA GLY A 611 -30.93 -44.89 9.80
C GLY A 611 -32.26 -45.57 10.14
N GLY A 612 -32.71 -46.44 9.23
CA GLY A 612 -33.52 -47.64 9.51
C GLY A 612 -34.80 -47.46 10.33
N GLY A 613 -35.95 -47.46 9.65
CA GLY A 613 -37.27 -47.35 10.26
C GLY A 613 -37.49 -48.29 11.44
N ASN A 614 -37.78 -47.69 12.61
CA ASN A 614 -38.31 -48.36 13.78
C ASN A 614 -39.78 -47.94 14.04
N PRO A 615 -40.63 -48.82 14.62
CA PRO A 615 -42.10 -48.64 14.63
C PRO A 615 -42.63 -47.53 15.55
N PHE A 616 -41.75 -46.85 16.30
CA PHE A 616 -42.12 -45.76 17.22
C PHE A 616 -42.63 -44.50 16.50
N HIS A 617 -42.37 -44.35 15.20
CA HIS A 617 -42.80 -43.19 14.41
C HIS A 617 -44.32 -43.11 14.18
N ARG A 618 -45.08 -44.20 14.39
CA ARG A 618 -46.56 -44.11 14.38
C ARG A 618 -47.14 -43.46 15.64
N SER A 619 -46.36 -43.24 16.70
CA SER A 619 -46.84 -42.60 17.93
C SER A 619 -46.54 -41.09 18.00
N TRP A 620 -45.63 -40.57 17.17
CA TRP A 620 -45.22 -39.16 17.24
C TRP A 620 -45.95 -38.26 16.24
N ASN A 621 -46.35 -38.76 15.06
CA ASN A 621 -47.29 -38.04 14.17
C ASN A 621 -48.73 -37.96 14.73
N SER A 622 -48.99 -38.55 15.90
CA SER A 622 -50.23 -38.34 16.67
C SER A 622 -50.10 -37.23 17.73
N TRP A 623 -48.94 -36.58 17.84
CA TRP A 623 -48.64 -35.56 18.85
C TRP A 623 -48.94 -34.11 18.39
N GLN A 624 -49.38 -33.91 17.14
CA GLN A 624 -50.14 -32.70 16.77
C GLN A 624 -51.58 -32.71 17.33
N GLY A 625 -52.02 -33.83 17.92
CA GLY A 625 -53.30 -33.99 18.60
C GLY A 625 -53.21 -34.02 20.13
N PHE A 626 -52.05 -33.75 20.73
CA PHE A 626 -51.96 -33.64 22.19
C PHE A 626 -52.36 -32.23 22.62
N ASN A 627 -53.67 -31.97 22.60
CA ASN A 627 -54.28 -30.88 23.36
C ASN A 627 -54.63 -31.44 24.75
N PRO A 628 -53.83 -31.21 25.80
CA PRO A 628 -54.15 -31.69 27.15
C PRO A 628 -55.40 -31.03 27.75
N PHE A 629 -56.02 -30.09 27.02
CA PHE A 629 -57.19 -29.32 27.44
C PHE A 629 -58.39 -29.35 26.46
N SER A 630 -58.36 -30.16 25.39
CA SER A 630 -59.53 -30.28 24.50
C SER A 630 -60.48 -31.38 24.96
N SER A 631 -61.63 -30.96 25.46
CA SER A 631 -62.76 -31.80 25.86
C SER A 631 -63.35 -32.54 24.65
N GLY A 632 -62.86 -33.75 24.33
CA GLY A 632 -63.50 -34.58 23.29
C GLY A 632 -62.83 -35.85 22.76
N GLY A 633 -61.84 -36.47 23.42
CA GLY A 633 -61.19 -37.72 22.98
C GLY A 633 -60.96 -38.73 24.11
N PRO A 634 -60.71 -40.03 23.81
CA PRO A 634 -61.03 -41.16 24.70
C PRO A 634 -60.08 -41.39 25.91
N PHE A 635 -59.21 -40.45 26.24
CA PHE A 635 -58.27 -40.57 27.37
C PHE A 635 -58.67 -39.67 28.55
N ARG A 636 -59.42 -40.24 29.51
CA ARG A 636 -59.54 -39.68 30.86
C ARG A 636 -58.28 -40.03 31.65
N PHE A 637 -57.45 -39.05 32.02
CA PHE A 637 -56.44 -39.23 33.07
C PHE A 637 -57.13 -39.21 34.45
N LYS A 638 -57.31 -40.40 35.04
CA LYS A 638 -57.62 -40.52 36.48
C LYS A 638 -56.30 -40.51 37.25
N PHE A 639 -56.13 -39.50 38.11
CA PHE A 639 -55.11 -39.54 39.16
C PHE A 639 -55.60 -40.44 40.29
N HIS A 640 -54.94 -41.56 40.53
CA HIS A 640 -55.02 -42.28 41.79
C HIS A 640 -53.90 -41.77 42.70
N PHE A 641 -54.28 -41.06 43.75
CA PHE A 641 -53.41 -40.81 44.89
C PHE A 641 -53.54 -42.01 45.83
N ASN A 642 -52.42 -42.70 46.07
CA ASN A 642 -52.24 -43.55 47.25
C ASN A 642 -51.32 -42.81 48.21
#